data_AF-A0ABC8VXJ4-F1
#
_entry.id   AF-A0ABC8VXJ4-F1
#
_cell.length_a   1.000
_cell.length_b   1.000
_cell.length_c   1.000
_cell.angle_alpha   90.00
_cell.angle_beta   90.00
_cell.angle_gamma   90.00
#
_symmetry.space_group_name_H-M   'P 1'
#
loop_
_entity.id
_entity.type
_entity.pdbx_description
1 polymer ?
#
loop_
_entity_poly.entity_id
_entity_poly.type
_entity_poly.pdbx_seq_one_letter_code
_entity_poly.pdbx_strand_id
1 'polypeptide(L)'
;MAPYRFGCGGGGGAGRLSRLVGSMAMAGTAPGPAPALPRRSLCSAPAWAPSPFHPRRRSQSIVSPFAGGTRHANVEPAKRHMCSAAAASALASSVVKHENKQVHRPNESEVEAHLMTSLPFDDKVTDGYAKDENECSTKDTVQPPPARAPLSKESIDARKALGTVYEKVLVVGDVKSARRVVQLLTTKYRNFIHACYTEVANIDVKQETPVGHGKVTCFSIYSGTSGAEADFGNGKTCIWVDVMDGGRDVLMEFAPFFEDSSIRKVWHNYSFDSHVIENYGIKVSGFHADTRHLARLWDSSRRLDGGYSLEGLTNDHRVMGVVPKELQNVGKGSMKTIFGRKKIKKDGSEGKITAIAPVEILQREDRDLWICYSSLASMSAVRLYESLKSKLERKPWTFDGVPRGSMYDFYEEYWRPFGAVLVKMETAGMLVDRSYLSEIEKVAVEQRKLAADKFRKWASKHCPDAKYMNVSSDTQVRQLFFGGIENRCKPGEFLPKSKAIKVPDDETTVAEGKQVPKYRTIELFSIVEDLRTDIFTASGWPSVSGDALRNLAGKVPSDHVYTTDDVNEDECVTDSEISDCDLEDTSYGTAYEAFGGGKKGKEACHAIAALCEICSIDSLISNFILPLQGDHISCKEGRIHYSLNINTETGRLSARTPNLLQNQRALEKDQYKIRQVFVAAPGNTLIVADYGQLELRILAHLADCRSMLDAFKAGGDFHSRTAMNMYQHIREAVEEERVILEWHPQPGQEKPPVPLLKDAFGAERRKAKMLNFSIAYGKTAHGLARDWKVSVKEAKDTLKLWYSDRKEVLAWQMKQKELAQEKCEVYTLLGRSRRFPNMAYTTSGQRDHIERAAINAVQGSAADVAMCAMLEIDRNTRLKELGWTLLLQEHDEVILEGPAESAELAKSIVVECMSKPFYGTNILNVDLAVDAKCAQNWYAAK
;
A
#
# COMPACT_ATOMS: atom_id res chain seq x y z
N MET A 1 -11.84 59.05 -1.69
CA MET A 1 -12.77 60.07 -1.14
C MET A 1 -13.57 59.42 -0.03
N ALA A 2 -13.80 59.93 1.17
CA ALA A 2 -13.37 61.08 1.96
C ALA A 2 -13.79 60.70 3.43
N PRO A 3 -13.24 61.33 4.47
CA PRO A 3 -12.71 60.67 5.68
C PRO A 3 -13.53 61.00 6.95
N TYR A 4 -13.05 60.61 8.15
CA TYR A 4 -12.77 61.56 9.25
C TYR A 4 -11.98 60.91 10.41
N ARG A 5 -11.14 61.73 11.05
CA ARG A 5 -10.03 61.42 11.96
C ARG A 5 -10.00 62.47 13.09
N PHE A 6 -9.45 62.09 14.25
CA PHE A 6 -9.02 62.91 15.42
C PHE A 6 -10.12 63.54 16.31
N GLY A 7 -9.99 63.63 17.64
CA GLY A 7 -8.89 63.29 18.56
C GLY A 7 -9.22 63.72 20.01
N CYS A 8 -8.41 63.22 20.95
CA CYS A 8 -8.07 63.69 22.32
C CYS A 8 -9.11 64.35 23.24
N GLY A 9 -9.18 63.84 24.48
CA GLY A 9 -9.74 64.57 25.63
C GLY A 9 -9.63 63.79 26.93
N GLY A 10 -8.54 63.99 27.67
CA GLY A 10 -8.41 63.57 29.07
C GLY A 10 -8.97 64.61 30.04
N GLY A 11 -9.17 64.17 31.29
CA GLY A 11 -9.64 64.97 32.44
C GLY A 11 -10.93 64.35 33.00
N GLY A 12 -11.04 63.96 34.26
CA GLY A 12 -10.27 64.22 35.46
C GLY A 12 -11.27 64.13 36.61
N GLY A 13 -11.09 63.16 37.51
CA GLY A 13 -11.97 62.94 38.65
C GLY A 13 -11.17 62.33 39.79
N ALA A 14 -10.62 63.22 40.62
CA ALA A 14 -9.82 62.90 41.79
C ALA A 14 -10.66 62.24 42.90
N GLY A 15 -10.05 61.32 43.67
CA GLY A 15 -10.70 60.73 44.84
C GLY A 15 -9.86 59.70 45.59
N ARG A 16 -8.76 60.18 46.20
CA ARG A 16 -8.10 59.73 47.46
C ARG A 16 -8.06 58.23 47.87
N LEU A 17 -6.82 57.82 48.20
CA LEU A 17 -6.34 57.01 49.35
C LEU A 17 -7.01 55.63 49.59
N SER A 18 -6.30 54.54 49.88
CA SER A 18 -4.94 54.33 50.39
C SER A 18 -4.56 52.85 50.28
N ARG A 19 -3.27 52.62 50.00
CA ARG A 19 -2.52 51.36 50.10
C ARG A 19 -2.50 50.79 51.54
N LEU A 20 -2.31 49.47 51.66
CA LEU A 20 -1.14 48.76 52.23
C LEU A 20 -1.58 47.33 52.66
N VAL A 21 -1.08 46.23 52.10
CA VAL A 21 0.24 45.55 52.24
C VAL A 21 0.38 44.75 53.55
N GLY A 22 0.82 43.48 53.41
CA GLY A 22 1.51 42.66 54.42
C GLY A 22 0.66 41.50 54.95
N SER A 23 0.87 40.22 54.62
CA SER A 23 2.03 39.31 54.77
C SER A 23 2.29 38.83 56.21
N MET A 24 2.66 37.54 56.29
CA MET A 24 3.13 36.73 57.44
C MET A 24 2.05 36.17 58.38
N ALA A 25 2.18 35.01 59.04
CA ALA A 25 2.91 33.76 58.85
C ALA A 25 2.52 32.83 60.03
N MET A 26 2.49 31.52 59.78
CA MET A 26 2.84 30.40 60.68
C MET A 26 1.98 29.99 61.90
N ALA A 27 1.90 28.64 62.02
CA ALA A 27 1.66 27.77 63.18
C ALA A 27 0.22 27.74 63.75
N GLY A 28 -0.40 26.62 64.10
CA GLY A 28 -0.01 25.22 64.25
C GLY A 28 -1.03 24.54 65.20
N THR A 29 -1.06 23.21 65.21
CA THR A 29 -1.69 22.29 66.20
C THR A 29 -3.18 21.88 66.05
N ALA A 30 -3.38 20.56 65.88
CA ALA A 30 -4.58 19.74 66.16
C ALA A 30 -4.66 19.42 67.69
N PRO A 31 -5.58 18.59 68.28
CA PRO A 31 -6.50 17.58 67.70
C PRO A 31 -7.89 17.41 68.42
N GLY A 32 -8.73 16.44 67.99
CA GLY A 32 -9.77 15.81 68.85
C GLY A 32 -11.14 15.46 68.22
N PRO A 33 -11.93 14.48 68.74
CA PRO A 33 -12.51 13.37 67.94
C PRO A 33 -14.06 13.15 68.02
N ALA A 34 -14.52 12.11 67.31
CA ALA A 34 -15.89 11.62 67.01
C ALA A 34 -16.78 11.17 68.21
N PRO A 35 -18.11 10.85 68.02
CA PRO A 35 -18.53 9.43 67.81
C PRO A 35 -19.89 9.12 67.06
N ALA A 36 -19.95 7.89 66.52
CA ALA A 36 -20.99 6.81 66.36
C ALA A 36 -22.56 6.99 66.21
N LEU A 37 -23.09 6.47 65.06
CA LEU A 37 -24.19 5.50 64.72
C LEU A 37 -25.39 5.15 65.66
N PRO A 38 -26.61 4.78 65.12
CA PRO A 38 -26.94 3.37 64.77
C PRO A 38 -27.93 3.11 63.57
N ARG A 39 -28.17 1.79 63.33
CA ARG A 39 -28.63 1.02 62.14
C ARG A 39 -30.16 0.77 61.97
N ARG A 40 -30.60 0.39 60.75
CA ARG A 40 -31.39 -0.84 60.32
C ARG A 40 -31.73 -0.75 58.80
N SER A 41 -31.20 -1.58 57.88
CA SER A 41 -31.54 -2.96 57.43
C SER A 41 -32.95 -3.08 56.76
N LEU A 42 -33.18 -3.60 55.53
CA LEU A 42 -32.59 -4.71 54.76
C LEU A 42 -32.78 -4.58 53.22
N CYS A 43 -31.78 -5.08 52.47
CA CYS A 43 -31.73 -5.87 51.21
C CYS A 43 -32.69 -5.60 50.03
N SER A 44 -32.25 -5.52 48.76
CA SER A 44 -31.41 -6.52 48.05
C SER A 44 -30.55 -5.95 46.89
N ALA A 45 -29.27 -6.31 46.86
CA ALA A 45 -28.29 -6.14 45.77
C ALA A 45 -27.14 -7.17 46.01
N PRO A 46 -26.01 -7.17 45.28
CA PRO A 46 -25.78 -7.52 43.86
C PRO A 46 -24.48 -8.37 43.73
N ALA A 47 -23.58 -8.05 42.76
CA ALA A 47 -22.12 -8.29 42.72
C ALA A 47 -21.58 -9.56 42.01
N TRP A 48 -20.42 -9.62 41.31
CA TRP A 48 -19.19 -8.81 41.41
C TRP A 48 -18.19 -8.95 40.22
N ALA A 49 -17.27 -7.97 40.20
CA ALA A 49 -15.99 -7.89 39.49
C ALA A 49 -14.89 -8.84 40.05
N PRO A 50 -13.67 -8.82 39.50
CA PRO A 50 -12.49 -9.18 40.29
C PRO A 50 -11.33 -8.17 40.21
N SER A 51 -10.61 -8.07 41.33
CA SER A 51 -9.31 -7.41 41.54
C SER A 51 -8.36 -8.35 42.31
N PRO A 52 -7.05 -8.04 42.44
CA PRO A 52 -5.94 -9.00 42.48
C PRO A 52 -5.41 -9.33 43.89
N PHE A 53 -4.68 -10.44 44.10
CA PHE A 53 -3.73 -10.59 45.22
C PHE A 53 -2.64 -11.69 45.01
N HIS A 54 -1.52 -11.46 45.70
CA HIS A 54 -0.17 -12.06 45.64
C HIS A 54 0.01 -13.33 46.53
N PRO A 55 1.20 -13.98 46.55
CA PRO A 55 1.41 -15.41 46.89
C PRO A 55 1.82 -15.65 48.35
N ARG A 56 1.66 -16.89 48.87
CA ARG A 56 2.45 -17.42 50.01
C ARG A 56 2.55 -18.95 50.07
N ARG A 57 3.73 -19.39 50.52
CA ARG A 57 4.25 -20.76 50.74
C ARG A 57 3.65 -21.50 51.95
N ARG A 58 3.76 -22.85 51.89
CA ARG A 58 4.06 -23.89 52.92
C ARG A 58 3.01 -25.02 52.84
N SER A 59 3.27 -26.31 53.11
CA SER A 59 4.42 -27.23 53.16
C SER A 59 3.87 -28.57 53.69
N GLN A 60 4.39 -29.72 53.22
CA GLN A 60 4.37 -31.05 53.87
C GLN A 60 3.01 -31.78 53.95
N SER A 61 2.85 -33.11 53.77
CA SER A 61 3.77 -34.25 53.95
C SER A 61 3.14 -35.61 53.52
N ILE A 62 4.02 -36.59 53.24
CA ILE A 62 3.88 -38.08 53.36
C ILE A 62 3.16 -38.77 52.17
N VAL A 63 3.78 -39.64 51.34
CA VAL A 63 4.37 -40.97 51.63
C VAL A 63 5.50 -41.32 50.62
N SER A 64 6.56 -41.99 51.09
CA SER A 64 7.63 -42.75 50.34
C SER A 64 7.52 -44.26 50.73
N PRO A 65 8.36 -45.26 50.32
CA PRO A 65 9.67 -45.20 49.64
C PRO A 65 10.02 -46.39 48.66
N PHE A 66 11.32 -46.51 48.33
CA PHE A 66 12.11 -47.61 47.69
C PHE A 66 12.32 -47.57 46.17
N ALA A 67 13.45 -47.97 45.58
CA ALA A 67 14.89 -48.05 45.90
C ALA A 67 15.61 -48.65 44.68
N GLY A 68 16.90 -48.32 44.47
CA GLY A 68 17.87 -49.07 43.62
C GLY A 68 17.79 -48.78 42.11
N GLY A 69 18.87 -48.75 41.33
CA GLY A 69 20.26 -49.15 41.52
C GLY A 69 20.94 -49.16 40.14
N THR A 70 22.21 -48.79 40.11
CA THR A 70 23.11 -48.59 38.95
C THR A 70 23.61 -49.86 38.22
N ARG A 71 24.21 -49.63 37.03
CA ARG A 71 25.25 -50.41 36.27
C ARG A 71 24.72 -51.27 35.10
N HIS A 72 25.36 -51.46 33.94
CA HIS A 72 26.78 -51.46 33.49
C HIS A 72 26.86 -51.16 31.95
N ALA A 73 27.83 -50.35 31.48
CA ALA A 73 29.01 -50.68 30.66
C ALA A 73 28.76 -51.26 29.24
N ASN A 74 29.00 -50.48 28.17
CA ASN A 74 30.26 -50.35 27.37
C ASN A 74 30.60 -51.56 26.49
N VAL A 75 30.76 -51.33 25.18
CA VAL A 75 32.00 -51.57 24.39
C VAL A 75 31.68 -51.47 22.87
N GLU A 76 32.37 -50.52 22.24
CA GLU A 76 32.61 -50.25 20.80
C GLU A 76 33.53 -51.37 20.18
N PRO A 77 34.12 -51.32 18.95
CA PRO A 77 34.05 -50.31 17.87
C PRO A 77 34.05 -50.87 16.41
N ALA A 78 34.01 -49.90 15.47
CA ALA A 78 34.85 -49.79 14.26
C ALA A 78 34.52 -50.52 12.94
N LYS A 79 34.23 -49.66 11.94
CA LYS A 79 34.95 -49.45 10.66
C LYS A 79 34.71 -50.37 9.44
N ARG A 80 34.40 -49.65 8.34
CA ARG A 80 34.97 -49.69 6.97
C ARG A 80 34.16 -50.37 5.83
N HIS A 81 33.80 -49.47 4.91
CA HIS A 81 34.02 -49.49 3.45
C HIS A 81 33.32 -50.51 2.52
N MET A 82 32.56 -49.89 1.60
CA MET A 82 32.62 -49.99 0.13
C MET A 82 32.10 -51.23 -0.61
N CYS A 83 31.18 -50.89 -1.53
CA CYS A 83 31.17 -51.20 -2.97
C CYS A 83 30.34 -52.34 -3.53
N SER A 84 29.70 -51.96 -4.66
CA SER A 84 29.21 -52.74 -5.80
C SER A 84 27.89 -53.51 -5.57
N ALA A 85 26.80 -53.32 -6.30
CA ALA A 85 26.50 -53.18 -7.74
C ALA A 85 25.80 -54.44 -8.28
N ALA A 86 25.04 -54.24 -9.37
CA ALA A 86 24.28 -55.18 -10.21
C ALA A 86 22.78 -55.28 -9.84
N ALA A 87 21.81 -54.74 -10.59
CA ALA A 87 21.50 -54.70 -12.04
C ALA A 87 20.66 -55.89 -12.54
N ALA A 88 19.44 -55.58 -13.01
CA ALA A 88 18.69 -56.15 -14.14
C ALA A 88 17.35 -55.36 -14.22
N SER A 89 17.12 -54.42 -15.16
CA SER A 89 16.80 -54.55 -16.59
C SER A 89 15.61 -55.52 -16.83
N ALA A 90 14.52 -55.19 -17.56
CA ALA A 90 14.48 -54.42 -18.80
C ALA A 90 13.03 -54.01 -19.25
N LEU A 91 12.98 -52.97 -20.10
CA LEU A 91 12.09 -52.71 -21.27
C LEU A 91 10.60 -52.36 -21.03
N ALA A 92 9.94 -51.42 -21.73
CA ALA A 92 10.27 -50.68 -22.96
C ALA A 92 9.54 -49.32 -23.05
N SER A 93 10.13 -48.47 -23.90
CA SER A 93 9.86 -47.06 -24.19
C SER A 93 8.58 -46.78 -25.00
N SER A 94 8.00 -45.59 -24.81
CA SER A 94 7.49 -44.80 -25.94
C SER A 94 7.69 -43.30 -25.69
N VAL A 95 8.15 -42.62 -26.75
CA VAL A 95 8.61 -41.24 -26.81
C VAL A 95 7.42 -40.33 -27.08
N VAL A 96 7.22 -39.29 -26.26
CA VAL A 96 6.45 -38.11 -26.64
C VAL A 96 7.35 -36.89 -26.52
N LYS A 97 7.61 -36.25 -27.67
CA LYS A 97 8.31 -34.98 -27.82
C LYS A 97 7.53 -33.89 -27.08
N HIS A 98 8.12 -33.26 -26.06
CA HIS A 98 7.60 -32.01 -25.52
C HIS A 98 8.38 -30.83 -26.10
N GLU A 99 7.66 -30.02 -26.88
CA GLU A 99 8.11 -28.72 -27.36
C GLU A 99 8.41 -27.78 -26.19
N ASN A 100 9.59 -27.17 -26.24
CA ASN A 100 10.01 -26.07 -25.39
C ASN A 100 9.11 -24.85 -25.65
N LYS A 101 8.18 -24.55 -24.72
CA LYS A 101 7.57 -23.22 -24.60
C LYS A 101 8.22 -22.48 -23.43
N GLN A 102 9.03 -21.48 -23.78
CA GLN A 102 9.51 -20.44 -22.88
C GLN A 102 8.33 -19.82 -22.11
N VAL A 103 8.36 -19.93 -20.79
CA VAL A 103 7.39 -19.32 -19.89
C VAL A 103 7.71 -17.83 -19.77
N HIS A 104 6.82 -17.00 -20.30
CA HIS A 104 6.83 -15.54 -20.12
C HIS A 104 6.63 -15.19 -18.64
N ARG A 105 7.54 -14.39 -18.06
CA ARG A 105 7.30 -13.66 -16.80
C ARG A 105 6.39 -12.46 -17.10
N PRO A 106 5.22 -12.31 -16.45
CA PRO A 106 4.49 -11.04 -16.43
C PRO A 106 5.08 -10.12 -15.34
N ASN A 107 5.10 -8.82 -15.62
CA ASN A 107 5.50 -7.78 -14.68
C ASN A 107 4.55 -7.70 -13.46
N GLU A 108 5.06 -7.18 -12.35
CA GLU A 108 4.45 -7.21 -11.02
C GLU A 108 3.12 -6.43 -10.86
N SER A 109 2.60 -5.77 -11.90
CA SER A 109 1.39 -4.92 -11.88
C SER A 109 0.19 -5.39 -12.71
N GLU A 110 0.28 -6.47 -13.50
CA GLU A 110 -0.71 -6.73 -14.58
C GLU A 110 -1.71 -7.87 -14.35
N VAL A 111 -1.65 -8.62 -13.25
CA VAL A 111 -2.43 -9.88 -13.14
C VAL A 111 -3.87 -9.71 -12.61
N GLU A 112 -4.23 -8.58 -12.00
CA GLU A 112 -5.57 -8.42 -11.39
C GLU A 112 -6.61 -7.69 -12.28
N ALA A 113 -6.24 -7.32 -13.51
CA ALA A 113 -7.13 -6.59 -14.42
C ALA A 113 -8.14 -7.49 -15.17
N HIS A 114 -8.15 -8.81 -14.95
CA HIS A 114 -8.82 -9.76 -15.85
C HIS A 114 -10.20 -10.29 -15.40
N LEU A 115 -10.80 -9.76 -14.33
CA LEU A 115 -12.17 -10.14 -13.94
C LEU A 115 -13.08 -8.99 -13.48
N MET A 116 -12.67 -7.75 -13.75
CA MET A 116 -13.58 -6.59 -13.78
C MET A 116 -13.28 -5.81 -15.07
N THR A 117 -14.07 -6.08 -16.11
CA THR A 117 -13.90 -5.51 -17.45
C THR A 117 -15.01 -4.52 -17.76
N SER A 118 -14.68 -3.23 -17.73
CA SER A 118 -14.82 -2.36 -18.89
C SER A 118 -13.41 -2.06 -19.41
N LEU A 119 -13.24 -2.05 -20.73
CA LEU A 119 -11.96 -1.85 -21.42
C LEU A 119 -11.95 -0.46 -22.10
N PRO A 120 -10.77 0.07 -22.47
CA PRO A 120 -10.55 1.49 -22.77
C PRO A 120 -11.09 1.89 -24.14
N PHE A 121 -11.53 3.15 -24.25
CA PHE A 121 -11.80 3.82 -25.52
C PHE A 121 -10.55 4.57 -26.00
N ASP A 122 -10.27 4.45 -27.30
CA ASP A 122 -9.29 5.22 -28.05
C ASP A 122 -9.80 6.66 -28.23
N ASP A 123 -9.05 7.64 -27.74
CA ASP A 123 -9.21 9.07 -28.03
C ASP A 123 -8.78 9.37 -29.47
N LYS A 124 -9.74 9.35 -30.41
CA LYS A 124 -9.68 10.14 -31.67
C LYS A 124 -11.08 10.41 -32.23
N VAL A 125 -11.81 11.38 -31.69
CA VAL A 125 -12.66 12.28 -32.51
C VAL A 125 -12.77 13.62 -31.78
N THR A 126 -12.40 14.69 -32.49
CA THR A 126 -12.43 16.10 -32.10
C THR A 126 -13.84 16.64 -31.90
N ASP A 127 -14.03 17.43 -30.84
CA ASP A 127 -15.17 18.31 -30.63
C ASP A 127 -15.33 19.32 -31.78
N GLY A 128 -16.58 19.50 -32.20
CA GLY A 128 -17.02 20.52 -33.13
C GLY A 128 -18.50 20.79 -32.90
N TYR A 129 -18.82 21.54 -31.84
CA TYR A 129 -20.14 22.11 -31.64
C TYR A 129 -20.37 23.23 -32.65
N ALA A 130 -21.18 22.96 -33.67
CA ALA A 130 -21.93 23.98 -34.39
C ALA A 130 -23.40 23.59 -34.35
N LYS A 131 -24.23 24.47 -33.77
CA LYS A 131 -25.68 24.42 -33.82
C LYS A 131 -26.12 24.46 -35.28
N ASP A 132 -26.96 23.52 -35.69
CA ASP A 132 -27.98 23.77 -36.71
C ASP A 132 -29.21 22.92 -36.39
N GLU A 133 -30.32 23.62 -36.18
CA GLU A 133 -31.67 23.09 -36.08
C GLU A 133 -32.11 22.61 -37.47
N ASN A 134 -32.50 21.34 -37.60
CA ASN A 134 -33.45 20.94 -38.64
C ASN A 134 -34.12 19.61 -38.30
N GLU A 135 -35.44 19.67 -38.12
CA GLU A 135 -36.34 18.52 -38.09
C GLU A 135 -36.24 17.73 -39.41
N CYS A 136 -36.09 16.41 -39.32
CA CYS A 136 -36.57 15.52 -40.38
C CYS A 136 -36.91 14.15 -39.81
N SER A 137 -38.18 13.78 -39.90
CA SER A 137 -38.69 12.47 -39.50
C SER A 137 -38.22 11.39 -40.47
N THR A 138 -37.63 10.30 -39.96
CA THR A 138 -37.54 9.04 -40.71
C THR A 138 -37.92 7.88 -39.81
N LYS A 139 -38.93 7.12 -40.27
CA LYS A 139 -39.46 5.91 -39.64
C LYS A 139 -38.36 4.85 -39.49
N ASP A 140 -38.01 4.50 -38.26
CA ASP A 140 -37.13 3.38 -37.98
C ASP A 140 -37.85 2.06 -38.24
N THR A 141 -37.33 1.32 -39.22
CA THR A 141 -37.70 -0.06 -39.48
C THR A 141 -36.82 -0.93 -38.57
N VAL A 142 -37.43 -1.58 -37.58
CA VAL A 142 -36.73 -2.44 -36.60
C VAL A 142 -36.04 -3.59 -37.34
N GLN A 143 -34.71 -3.56 -37.42
CA GLN A 143 -33.94 -4.74 -37.81
C GLN A 143 -33.88 -5.74 -36.64
N PRO A 144 -34.00 -7.05 -36.90
CA PRO A 144 -33.82 -8.06 -35.86
C PRO A 144 -32.38 -8.03 -35.32
N PRO A 145 -32.18 -8.31 -34.01
CA PRO A 145 -30.86 -8.29 -33.41
C PRO A 145 -29.92 -9.31 -34.10
N PRO A 146 -28.62 -9.02 -34.23
CA PRO A 146 -27.67 -9.93 -34.85
C PRO A 146 -27.66 -11.29 -34.14
N ALA A 147 -27.58 -12.37 -34.93
CA ALA A 147 -27.59 -13.75 -34.42
C ALA A 147 -26.49 -13.96 -33.37
N ARG A 148 -26.87 -14.44 -32.18
CA ARG A 148 -25.98 -14.66 -31.04
C ARG A 148 -24.95 -15.76 -31.39
N ALA A 149 -23.67 -15.51 -31.11
CA ALA A 149 -22.61 -16.50 -31.27
C ALA A 149 -22.88 -17.75 -30.39
N PRO A 150 -22.58 -18.97 -30.89
CA PRO A 150 -22.82 -20.21 -30.14
C PRO A 150 -21.91 -20.31 -28.89
N LEU A 151 -22.47 -20.84 -27.81
CA LEU A 151 -21.76 -21.05 -26.54
C LEU A 151 -20.82 -22.26 -26.63
N SER A 152 -19.70 -22.21 -25.90
CA SER A 152 -18.82 -23.39 -25.76
C SER A 152 -19.51 -24.49 -24.95
N LYS A 153 -19.12 -25.75 -25.17
CA LYS A 153 -19.62 -26.90 -24.40
C LYS A 153 -19.42 -26.72 -22.88
N GLU A 154 -18.25 -26.21 -22.49
CA GLU A 154 -17.92 -25.88 -21.10
C GLU A 154 -18.87 -24.82 -20.51
N SER A 155 -19.23 -23.79 -21.30
CA SER A 155 -20.20 -22.78 -20.89
C SER A 155 -21.61 -23.36 -20.71
N ILE A 156 -22.02 -24.28 -21.58
CA ILE A 156 -23.32 -24.96 -21.50
C ILE A 156 -23.40 -25.80 -20.23
N ASP A 157 -22.37 -26.61 -19.94
CA ASP A 157 -22.32 -27.45 -18.75
C ASP A 157 -22.32 -26.58 -17.47
N ALA A 158 -21.53 -25.50 -17.45
CA ALA A 158 -21.49 -24.55 -16.33
C ALA A 158 -22.85 -23.86 -16.09
N ARG A 159 -23.54 -23.43 -17.16
CA ARG A 159 -24.88 -22.83 -17.08
C ARG A 159 -25.92 -23.82 -16.55
N LYS A 160 -25.85 -25.08 -16.98
CA LYS A 160 -26.75 -26.14 -16.51
C LYS A 160 -26.56 -26.42 -15.02
N ALA A 161 -25.31 -26.53 -14.57
CA ALA A 161 -25.00 -26.70 -13.14
C ALA A 161 -25.52 -25.51 -12.31
N LEU A 162 -25.32 -24.28 -12.79
CA LEU A 162 -25.77 -23.07 -12.12
C LEU A 162 -27.30 -22.95 -12.01
N GLY A 163 -28.03 -23.38 -13.04
CA GLY A 163 -29.50 -23.33 -13.07
C GLY A 163 -30.16 -24.10 -11.92
N THR A 164 -29.52 -25.13 -11.38
CA THR A 164 -30.03 -25.92 -10.24
C THR A 164 -30.16 -25.11 -8.94
N VAL A 165 -29.46 -23.98 -8.84
CA VAL A 165 -29.49 -23.11 -7.65
C VAL A 165 -30.81 -22.35 -7.57
N TYR A 166 -31.49 -22.11 -8.70
CA TYR A 166 -32.66 -21.23 -8.77
C TYR A 166 -33.79 -21.66 -7.84
N GLU A 167 -34.01 -22.98 -7.70
CA GLU A 167 -35.06 -23.56 -6.86
C GLU A 167 -34.89 -23.19 -5.37
N LYS A 168 -33.65 -22.91 -4.94
CA LYS A 168 -33.32 -22.53 -3.57
C LYS A 168 -33.41 -21.03 -3.29
N VAL A 169 -33.73 -20.22 -4.30
CA VAL A 169 -33.69 -18.75 -4.22
C VAL A 169 -35.09 -18.14 -4.11
N LEU A 170 -35.26 -17.25 -3.13
CA LEU A 170 -36.41 -16.35 -3.02
C LEU A 170 -36.09 -15.01 -3.69
N VAL A 171 -36.72 -14.76 -4.83
CA VAL A 171 -36.65 -13.47 -5.52
C VAL A 171 -37.56 -12.45 -4.84
N VAL A 172 -37.01 -11.31 -4.46
CA VAL A 172 -37.71 -10.18 -3.83
C VAL A 172 -37.58 -8.97 -4.75
N GLY A 173 -38.71 -8.51 -5.29
CA GLY A 173 -38.74 -7.33 -6.18
C GLY A 173 -39.74 -6.25 -5.76
N ASP A 174 -40.44 -6.44 -4.63
CA ASP A 174 -41.45 -5.52 -4.14
C ASP A 174 -41.32 -5.25 -2.64
N VAL A 175 -41.76 -4.06 -2.22
CA VAL A 175 -41.69 -3.56 -0.84
C VAL A 175 -42.40 -4.48 0.14
N LYS A 176 -43.54 -5.08 -0.23
CA LYS A 176 -44.31 -5.95 0.66
C LYS A 176 -43.55 -7.25 0.94
N SER A 177 -42.89 -7.80 -0.08
CA SER A 177 -42.04 -9.00 0.06
C SER A 177 -40.76 -8.69 0.82
N ALA A 178 -40.13 -7.54 0.57
CA ALA A 178 -38.97 -7.07 1.33
C ALA A 178 -39.27 -6.97 2.83
N ARG A 179 -40.38 -6.31 3.20
CA ARG A 179 -40.79 -6.17 4.60
C ARG A 179 -41.01 -7.51 5.31
N ARG A 180 -41.62 -8.48 4.63
CA ARG A 180 -41.80 -9.84 5.18
C ARG A 180 -40.46 -10.53 5.44
N VAL A 181 -39.53 -10.41 4.49
CA VAL A 181 -38.19 -11.01 4.61
C VAL A 181 -37.38 -10.35 5.71
N VAL A 182 -37.37 -9.01 5.78
CA VAL A 182 -36.66 -8.26 6.82
C VAL A 182 -37.21 -8.58 8.21
N GLN A 183 -38.53 -8.74 8.35
CA GLN A 183 -39.14 -9.20 9.60
C GLN A 183 -38.61 -10.58 10.01
N LEU A 184 -38.49 -11.53 9.09
CA LEU A 184 -37.93 -12.85 9.37
C LEU A 184 -36.45 -12.79 9.75
N LEU A 185 -35.66 -11.99 9.04
CA LEU A 185 -34.23 -11.81 9.30
C LEU A 185 -33.97 -11.18 10.68
N THR A 186 -34.78 -10.20 11.08
CA THR A 186 -34.62 -9.45 12.34
C THR A 186 -35.24 -10.14 13.55
N THR A 187 -36.15 -11.10 13.36
CA THR A 187 -36.83 -11.82 14.44
C THR A 187 -36.41 -13.29 14.51
N LYS A 188 -36.95 -14.14 13.63
CA LYS A 188 -36.77 -15.59 13.63
C LYS A 188 -35.32 -16.00 13.38
N TYR A 189 -34.66 -15.34 12.44
CA TYR A 189 -33.30 -15.68 12.01
C TYR A 189 -32.23 -14.76 12.56
N ARG A 190 -32.55 -13.89 13.53
CA ARG A 190 -31.62 -12.89 14.09
C ARG A 190 -30.29 -13.46 14.57
N ASN A 191 -30.34 -14.67 15.15
CA ASN A 191 -29.17 -15.33 15.72
C ASN A 191 -28.34 -16.10 14.68
N PHE A 192 -28.78 -16.15 13.42
CA PHE A 192 -28.05 -16.85 12.37
C PHE A 192 -26.84 -16.02 11.91
N ILE A 193 -26.01 -16.65 11.09
CA ILE A 193 -24.97 -15.96 10.35
C ILE A 193 -25.54 -15.66 8.97
N HIS A 194 -25.43 -14.41 8.54
CA HIS A 194 -25.95 -13.95 7.26
C HIS A 194 -24.80 -13.57 6.33
N ALA A 195 -24.56 -14.33 5.27
CA ALA A 195 -23.67 -13.86 4.21
C ALA A 195 -24.41 -12.90 3.29
N CYS A 196 -23.83 -11.74 3.08
CA CYS A 196 -24.35 -10.69 2.22
C CYS A 196 -23.40 -10.46 1.05
N TYR A 197 -23.95 -10.20 -0.13
CA TYR A 197 -23.17 -9.92 -1.33
C TYR A 197 -23.93 -8.96 -2.23
N THR A 198 -23.29 -7.88 -2.69
CA THR A 198 -23.87 -6.91 -3.62
C THR A 198 -23.35 -7.11 -5.04
N GLU A 199 -24.21 -6.89 -6.04
CA GLU A 199 -23.81 -6.67 -7.43
C GLU A 199 -23.97 -5.19 -7.75
N VAL A 200 -22.93 -4.61 -8.34
CA VAL A 200 -22.81 -3.16 -8.52
C VAL A 200 -22.48 -2.86 -9.97
N ALA A 201 -23.09 -1.80 -10.51
CA ALA A 201 -22.79 -1.26 -11.82
C ALA A 201 -22.42 0.23 -11.76
N ASN A 202 -22.08 0.84 -12.89
CA ASN A 202 -21.63 2.25 -12.99
C ASN A 202 -20.46 2.59 -12.04
N ILE A 203 -19.47 1.72 -11.96
CA ILE A 203 -18.21 1.98 -11.27
C ILE A 203 -17.06 1.34 -12.03
N ASP A 204 -16.00 2.10 -12.31
CA ASP A 204 -14.72 1.53 -12.71
C ASP A 204 -13.82 1.39 -11.49
N VAL A 205 -13.82 0.21 -10.87
CA VAL A 205 -13.02 -0.10 -9.67
C VAL A 205 -11.49 0.06 -9.86
N LYS A 206 -11.00 0.31 -11.09
CA LYS A 206 -9.59 0.65 -11.33
C LYS A 206 -9.31 2.13 -11.10
N GLN A 207 -10.28 2.99 -11.40
CA GLN A 207 -10.13 4.45 -11.36
C GLN A 207 -10.89 5.06 -10.17
N GLU A 208 -12.02 4.47 -9.79
CA GLU A 208 -12.95 5.02 -8.81
C GLU A 208 -12.92 4.25 -7.49
N THR A 209 -13.24 4.97 -6.43
CA THR A 209 -13.45 4.40 -5.10
C THR A 209 -14.94 4.06 -4.93
N PRO A 210 -15.31 3.01 -4.18
CA PRO A 210 -16.72 2.68 -3.94
C PRO A 210 -17.45 3.74 -3.08
N VAL A 211 -16.71 4.64 -2.43
CA VAL A 211 -17.28 5.76 -1.68
C VAL A 211 -17.83 6.78 -2.68
N GLY A 212 -19.13 7.01 -2.64
CA GLY A 212 -19.84 7.95 -3.52
C GLY A 212 -20.05 7.47 -4.96
N HIS A 213 -19.52 6.30 -5.34
CA HIS A 213 -19.62 5.76 -6.70
C HIS A 213 -20.20 4.34 -6.71
N GLY A 214 -20.74 3.93 -7.86
CA GLY A 214 -21.39 2.64 -8.03
C GLY A 214 -22.85 2.63 -7.61
N LYS A 215 -23.64 1.85 -8.35
CA LYS A 215 -25.07 1.65 -8.15
C LYS A 215 -25.34 0.18 -7.91
N VAL A 216 -25.89 -0.17 -6.75
CA VAL A 216 -26.34 -1.53 -6.44
C VAL A 216 -27.48 -1.92 -7.38
N THR A 217 -27.30 -3.00 -8.15
CA THR A 217 -28.31 -3.53 -9.07
C THR A 217 -29.13 -4.66 -8.44
N CYS A 218 -28.48 -5.46 -7.59
CA CYS A 218 -29.12 -6.48 -6.77
C CYS A 218 -28.19 -6.86 -5.61
N PHE A 219 -28.73 -7.57 -4.62
CA PHE A 219 -27.93 -8.19 -3.58
C PHE A 219 -28.53 -9.53 -3.16
N SER A 220 -27.70 -10.42 -2.63
CA SER A 220 -28.13 -11.73 -2.12
C SER A 220 -27.80 -11.89 -0.64
N ILE A 221 -28.69 -12.57 0.08
CA ILE A 221 -28.53 -12.88 1.49
C ILE A 221 -28.77 -14.38 1.69
N TYR A 222 -27.75 -15.09 2.15
CA TYR A 222 -27.88 -16.47 2.59
C TYR A 222 -27.75 -16.51 4.11
N SER A 223 -28.72 -17.13 4.78
CA SER A 223 -28.80 -17.16 6.24
C SER A 223 -28.73 -18.59 6.73
N GLY A 224 -27.65 -18.96 7.40
CA GLY A 224 -27.46 -20.34 7.85
C GLY A 224 -26.01 -20.73 8.08
N THR A 225 -25.84 -21.97 8.55
CA THR A 225 -24.57 -22.68 8.75
C THR A 225 -24.76 -24.14 8.36
N SER A 226 -23.67 -24.92 8.30
CA SER A 226 -23.68 -26.35 7.99
C SER A 226 -24.66 -27.19 8.82
N GLY A 227 -25.11 -26.71 9.99
CA GLY A 227 -26.06 -27.42 10.85
C GLY A 227 -27.51 -26.91 10.82
N ALA A 228 -27.78 -25.71 10.29
CA ALA A 228 -29.12 -25.14 10.21
C ALA A 228 -29.19 -24.03 9.15
N GLU A 229 -30.15 -24.13 8.25
CA GLU A 229 -30.40 -23.17 7.18
C GLU A 229 -31.73 -22.44 7.44
N ALA A 230 -31.81 -21.16 7.05
CA ALA A 230 -33.06 -20.44 7.05
C ALA A 230 -33.98 -20.99 5.95
N ASP A 231 -35.29 -20.96 6.22
CA ASP A 231 -36.32 -21.30 5.25
C ASP A 231 -37.27 -20.11 5.12
N PHE A 232 -37.14 -19.41 4.00
CA PHE A 232 -37.99 -18.26 3.67
C PHE A 232 -39.32 -18.69 3.02
N GLY A 233 -39.59 -19.99 2.98
CA GLY A 233 -40.80 -20.62 2.44
C GLY A 233 -40.48 -21.54 1.27
N ASN A 234 -41.16 -22.69 1.21
CA ASN A 234 -41.04 -23.70 0.15
C ASN A 234 -39.61 -24.23 -0.05
N GLY A 235 -38.80 -24.31 1.02
CA GLY A 235 -37.42 -24.81 0.94
C GLY A 235 -36.43 -23.82 0.34
N LYS A 236 -36.78 -22.53 0.30
CA LYS A 236 -35.90 -21.47 -0.21
C LYS A 236 -34.98 -20.98 0.89
N THR A 237 -33.66 -21.13 0.67
CA THR A 237 -32.63 -20.89 1.69
C THR A 237 -31.80 -19.63 1.43
N CYS A 238 -31.86 -19.08 0.22
CA CYS A 238 -31.21 -17.83 -0.15
C CYS A 238 -32.23 -16.78 -0.60
N ILE A 239 -32.00 -15.52 -0.28
CA ILE A 239 -32.77 -14.39 -0.78
C ILE A 239 -31.95 -13.72 -1.89
N TRP A 240 -32.61 -13.30 -2.97
CA TRP A 240 -32.06 -12.41 -3.98
C TRP A 240 -33.00 -11.23 -4.16
N VAL A 241 -32.48 -10.02 -4.02
CA VAL A 241 -33.25 -8.78 -4.02
C VAL A 241 -32.92 -7.96 -5.26
N ASP A 242 -33.95 -7.62 -6.03
CA ASP A 242 -33.83 -6.78 -7.22
C ASP A 242 -33.89 -5.29 -6.83
N VAL A 243 -32.86 -4.53 -7.19
CA VAL A 243 -32.73 -3.08 -6.91
C VAL A 243 -32.71 -2.27 -8.21
N MET A 244 -32.86 -2.91 -9.37
CA MET A 244 -32.96 -2.23 -10.67
C MET A 244 -34.26 -1.41 -10.81
N ASP A 245 -34.26 -0.47 -11.75
CA ASP A 245 -35.44 0.27 -12.23
C ASP A 245 -36.37 0.88 -11.16
N GLY A 246 -35.79 1.52 -10.13
CA GLY A 246 -36.58 2.15 -9.05
C GLY A 246 -36.71 1.30 -7.79
N GLY A 247 -36.04 0.15 -7.71
CA GLY A 247 -35.95 -0.69 -6.51
C GLY A 247 -35.23 -0.07 -5.30
N ARG A 248 -35.01 1.26 -5.28
CA ARG A 248 -34.45 1.95 -4.11
C ARG A 248 -35.32 1.75 -2.88
N ASP A 249 -36.63 1.85 -3.02
CA ASP A 249 -37.57 1.66 -1.90
C ASP A 249 -37.47 0.24 -1.33
N VAL A 250 -37.23 -0.75 -2.20
CA VAL A 250 -37.00 -2.15 -1.80
C VAL A 250 -35.71 -2.25 -0.97
N LEU A 251 -34.61 -1.63 -1.41
CA LEU A 251 -33.36 -1.59 -0.66
C LEU A 251 -33.52 -0.90 0.70
N MET A 252 -34.25 0.23 0.75
CA MET A 252 -34.46 0.98 2.00
C MET A 252 -35.21 0.18 3.06
N GLU A 253 -36.11 -0.73 2.68
CA GLU A 253 -36.77 -1.63 3.65
C GLU A 253 -35.79 -2.56 4.37
N PHE A 254 -34.60 -2.81 3.81
CA PHE A 254 -33.54 -3.61 4.45
C PHE A 254 -32.66 -2.80 5.42
N ALA A 255 -32.86 -1.48 5.55
CA ALA A 255 -32.08 -0.67 6.50
C ALA A 255 -32.07 -1.23 7.94
N PRO A 256 -33.21 -1.67 8.54
CA PRO A 256 -33.20 -2.25 9.89
C PRO A 256 -32.34 -3.52 10.01
N PHE A 257 -32.19 -4.29 8.94
CA PHE A 257 -31.32 -5.46 8.92
C PHE A 257 -29.84 -5.04 8.86
N PHE A 258 -29.48 -4.13 7.96
CA PHE A 258 -28.08 -3.69 7.78
C PHE A 258 -27.58 -2.89 8.98
N GLU A 259 -28.41 -2.04 9.59
CA GLU A 259 -28.04 -1.15 10.70
C GLU A 259 -27.99 -1.86 12.06
N ASP A 260 -28.64 -3.02 12.23
CA ASP A 260 -28.62 -3.74 13.51
C ASP A 260 -27.25 -4.38 13.78
N SER A 261 -26.53 -3.87 14.77
CA SER A 261 -25.21 -4.36 15.18
C SER A 261 -25.22 -5.76 15.81
N SER A 262 -26.36 -6.24 16.29
CA SER A 262 -26.49 -7.58 16.89
C SER A 262 -26.60 -8.70 15.86
N ILE A 263 -26.98 -8.37 14.62
CA ILE A 263 -27.10 -9.33 13.53
C ILE A 263 -25.71 -9.57 12.93
N ARG A 264 -25.29 -10.83 12.90
CA ARG A 264 -23.95 -11.23 12.44
C ARG A 264 -23.90 -11.35 10.92
N LYS A 265 -23.17 -10.44 10.26
CA LYS A 265 -22.99 -10.45 8.80
C LYS A 265 -21.59 -10.87 8.36
N VAL A 266 -21.53 -11.78 7.40
CA VAL A 266 -20.31 -12.26 6.76
C VAL A 266 -20.23 -11.71 5.34
N TRP A 267 -19.04 -11.28 4.95
CA TRP A 267 -18.79 -10.65 3.67
C TRP A 267 -17.59 -11.29 2.96
N HIS A 268 -17.44 -10.97 1.69
CA HIS A 268 -16.24 -11.24 0.92
C HIS A 268 -15.79 -9.92 0.31
N ASN A 269 -14.90 -9.19 1.02
CA ASN A 269 -14.55 -7.79 0.79
C ASN A 269 -15.56 -6.77 1.37
N TYR A 270 -15.77 -6.82 2.69
CA TYR A 270 -16.71 -5.99 3.45
C TYR A 270 -16.65 -4.50 3.12
N SER A 271 -15.44 -3.93 2.99
CA SER A 271 -15.24 -2.52 2.66
C SER A 271 -16.05 -2.10 1.42
N PHE A 272 -15.96 -2.87 0.33
CA PHE A 272 -16.63 -2.53 -0.92
C PHE A 272 -18.14 -2.54 -0.77
N ASP A 273 -18.71 -3.62 -0.22
CA ASP A 273 -20.15 -3.76 -0.01
C ASP A 273 -20.70 -2.72 0.98
N SER A 274 -19.93 -2.38 2.03
CA SER A 274 -20.32 -1.35 3.01
C SER A 274 -20.48 0.00 2.34
N HIS A 275 -19.48 0.45 1.57
CA HIS A 275 -19.47 1.76 0.93
C HIS A 275 -20.58 1.91 -0.11
N VAL A 276 -20.80 0.90 -0.96
CA VAL A 276 -21.86 0.96 -1.98
C VAL A 276 -23.27 0.94 -1.38
N ILE A 277 -23.47 0.31 -0.22
CA ILE A 277 -24.74 0.39 0.53
C ILE A 277 -24.87 1.76 1.21
N GLU A 278 -23.80 2.28 1.80
CA GLU A 278 -23.76 3.59 2.47
C GLU A 278 -24.07 4.75 1.52
N ASN A 279 -23.78 4.61 0.21
CA ASN A 279 -24.17 5.57 -0.83
C ASN A 279 -25.69 5.82 -0.90
N TYR A 280 -26.51 4.91 -0.37
CA TYR A 280 -27.98 5.06 -0.30
C TYR A 280 -28.47 5.66 1.02
N GLY A 281 -27.57 5.91 1.98
CA GLY A 281 -27.87 6.45 3.31
C GLY A 281 -28.09 5.38 4.39
N ILE A 282 -27.73 4.12 4.14
CA ILE A 282 -27.88 3.01 5.10
C ILE A 282 -26.52 2.72 5.75
N LYS A 283 -26.43 2.87 7.08
CA LYS A 283 -25.17 2.64 7.79
C LYS A 283 -24.98 1.16 8.13
N VAL A 284 -24.11 0.48 7.39
CA VAL A 284 -23.91 -0.97 7.60
C VAL A 284 -23.21 -1.23 8.95
N SER A 285 -23.82 -2.10 9.75
CA SER A 285 -23.33 -2.53 11.08
C SER A 285 -23.41 -4.05 11.22
N GLY A 286 -22.86 -4.59 12.31
CA GLY A 286 -22.89 -6.05 12.55
C GLY A 286 -21.85 -6.84 11.76
N PHE A 287 -20.70 -6.22 11.47
CA PHE A 287 -19.55 -6.87 10.85
C PHE A 287 -19.05 -8.05 11.71
N HIS A 288 -19.37 -9.27 11.28
CA HIS A 288 -18.98 -10.50 11.98
C HIS A 288 -17.70 -11.10 11.40
N ALA A 289 -17.65 -11.27 10.07
CA ALA A 289 -16.41 -11.71 9.42
C ALA A 289 -16.25 -11.29 7.95
N ASP A 290 -14.99 -11.21 7.51
CA ASP A 290 -14.63 -11.15 6.09
C ASP A 290 -13.83 -12.39 5.69
N THR A 291 -14.33 -13.13 4.72
CA THR A 291 -13.68 -14.35 4.22
C THR A 291 -12.33 -14.07 3.55
N ARG A 292 -12.12 -12.87 2.98
CA ARG A 292 -10.84 -12.45 2.42
C ARG A 292 -9.79 -12.27 3.52
N HIS A 293 -10.18 -11.68 4.66
CA HIS A 293 -9.31 -11.55 5.84
C HIS A 293 -8.93 -12.92 6.39
N LEU A 294 -9.90 -13.81 6.58
CA LEU A 294 -9.66 -15.17 7.08
C LEU A 294 -8.73 -15.96 6.14
N ALA A 295 -8.95 -15.86 4.83
CA ALA A 295 -8.11 -16.53 3.83
C ALA A 295 -6.68 -16.01 3.85
N ARG A 296 -6.51 -14.71 4.02
CA ARG A 296 -5.21 -14.04 4.09
C ARG A 296 -4.43 -14.40 5.34
N LEU A 297 -5.11 -14.54 6.49
CA LEU A 297 -4.51 -14.99 7.74
C LEU A 297 -4.12 -16.47 7.69
N TRP A 298 -4.89 -17.28 6.96
CA TRP A 298 -4.58 -18.68 6.75
C TRP A 298 -3.32 -18.86 5.88
N ASP A 299 -3.27 -18.18 4.73
CA ASP A 299 -2.13 -18.20 3.82
C ASP A 299 -1.98 -16.85 3.09
N SER A 300 -0.90 -16.12 3.40
CA SER A 300 -0.56 -14.82 2.84
C SER A 300 0.05 -14.88 1.43
N SER A 301 0.43 -16.07 0.95
CA SER A 301 1.25 -16.27 -0.25
C SER A 301 0.47 -16.94 -1.39
N ARG A 302 -0.82 -16.63 -1.58
CA ARG A 302 -1.69 -17.26 -2.59
C ARG A 302 -1.73 -16.58 -3.96
N ARG A 303 -0.76 -15.69 -4.27
CA ARG A 303 -0.74 -14.97 -5.56
C ARG A 303 -0.65 -15.93 -6.77
N LEU A 304 0.06 -17.04 -6.62
CA LEU A 304 0.20 -18.06 -7.66
C LEU A 304 -0.97 -19.07 -7.67
N ASP A 305 -1.78 -19.09 -6.62
CA ASP A 305 -2.83 -20.08 -6.37
C ASP A 305 -4.24 -19.48 -6.60
N GLY A 306 -4.39 -18.64 -7.63
CA GLY A 306 -5.68 -18.01 -7.98
C GLY A 306 -6.07 -16.80 -7.14
N GLY A 307 -5.19 -16.31 -6.25
CA GLY A 307 -5.42 -15.11 -5.45
C GLY A 307 -6.52 -15.26 -4.41
N TYR A 308 -7.05 -14.15 -3.90
CA TYR A 308 -8.06 -14.12 -2.83
C TYR A 308 -9.48 -13.91 -3.31
N SER A 309 -9.73 -14.08 -4.61
CA SER A 309 -11.08 -14.00 -5.15
C SER A 309 -11.94 -15.14 -4.63
N LEU A 310 -13.25 -14.90 -4.53
CA LEU A 310 -14.20 -15.94 -4.12
C LEU A 310 -14.16 -17.16 -5.04
N GLU A 311 -13.97 -16.95 -6.34
CA GLU A 311 -13.75 -18.00 -7.34
C GLU A 311 -12.48 -18.81 -7.02
N GLY A 312 -11.34 -18.14 -6.82
CA GLY A 312 -10.07 -18.81 -6.55
C GLY A 312 -10.04 -19.54 -5.21
N LEU A 313 -10.78 -19.08 -4.20
CA LEU A 313 -10.89 -19.71 -2.89
C LEU A 313 -11.84 -20.91 -2.88
N THR A 314 -13.00 -20.79 -3.53
CA THR A 314 -14.02 -21.83 -3.53
C THR A 314 -13.66 -23.01 -4.43
N ASN A 315 -12.84 -22.80 -5.46
CA ASN A 315 -12.34 -23.86 -6.32
C ASN A 315 -11.04 -24.51 -5.80
N ASP A 316 -10.41 -23.98 -4.75
CA ASP A 316 -9.19 -24.56 -4.17
C ASP A 316 -9.54 -25.66 -3.16
N HIS A 317 -9.21 -26.92 -3.49
CA HIS A 317 -9.49 -28.08 -2.65
C HIS A 317 -8.74 -28.04 -1.30
N ARG A 318 -7.61 -27.31 -1.20
CA ARG A 318 -6.90 -27.12 0.08
C ARG A 318 -7.69 -26.20 1.01
N VAL A 319 -8.44 -25.25 0.44
CA VAL A 319 -9.32 -24.32 1.16
C VAL A 319 -10.63 -25.00 1.51
N MET A 320 -11.30 -25.65 0.55
CA MET A 320 -12.65 -26.20 0.74
C MET A 320 -12.68 -27.65 1.25
N GLY A 321 -11.54 -28.35 1.33
CA GLY A 321 -11.47 -29.77 1.66
C GLY A 321 -11.98 -30.18 3.05
N VAL A 322 -12.32 -29.22 3.92
CA VAL A 322 -12.91 -29.48 5.26
C VAL A 322 -14.45 -29.51 5.19
N VAL A 323 -15.03 -28.93 4.14
CA VAL A 323 -16.48 -28.93 3.91
C VAL A 323 -16.90 -30.33 3.45
N PRO A 324 -18.04 -30.89 3.91
CA PRO A 324 -18.55 -32.18 3.42
C PRO A 324 -18.63 -32.23 1.89
N LYS A 325 -18.27 -33.37 1.28
CA LYS A 325 -18.25 -33.54 -0.19
C LYS A 325 -19.58 -33.15 -0.86
N GLU A 326 -20.70 -33.39 -0.18
CA GLU A 326 -22.05 -33.03 -0.64
C GLU A 326 -22.24 -31.51 -0.84
N LEU A 327 -21.53 -30.69 -0.06
CA LEU A 327 -21.54 -29.22 -0.10
C LEU A 327 -20.41 -28.64 -0.98
N GLN A 328 -19.48 -29.46 -1.48
CA GLN A 328 -18.39 -29.07 -2.39
C GLN A 328 -18.80 -28.99 -3.87
N ASN A 329 -20.01 -29.43 -4.20
CA ASN A 329 -20.38 -29.77 -5.59
C ASN A 329 -20.54 -28.61 -6.58
N VAL A 330 -20.48 -27.34 -6.15
CA VAL A 330 -20.50 -26.18 -7.08
C VAL A 330 -19.67 -25.04 -6.48
N GLY A 331 -18.40 -24.93 -6.87
CA GLY A 331 -17.61 -23.71 -6.65
C GLY A 331 -18.11 -22.55 -7.52
N LYS A 332 -17.77 -21.30 -7.16
CA LYS A 332 -18.19 -20.15 -7.98
C LYS A 332 -17.47 -20.24 -9.33
N GLY A 333 -18.25 -20.32 -10.42
CA GLY A 333 -17.70 -20.35 -11.78
C GLY A 333 -17.28 -18.97 -12.27
N SER A 334 -16.38 -18.93 -13.26
CA SER A 334 -15.92 -17.67 -13.85
C SER A 334 -17.04 -16.95 -14.60
N MET A 335 -17.18 -15.64 -14.37
CA MET A 335 -18.10 -14.77 -15.12
C MET A 335 -17.87 -14.88 -16.63
N LYS A 336 -16.59 -15.00 -17.04
CA LYS A 336 -16.19 -15.15 -18.44
C LYS A 336 -16.62 -16.48 -19.04
N THR A 337 -16.62 -17.56 -18.25
CA THR A 337 -17.07 -18.88 -18.70
C THR A 337 -18.59 -18.94 -18.81
N ILE A 338 -19.31 -18.31 -17.87
CA ILE A 338 -20.78 -18.38 -17.82
C ILE A 338 -21.41 -17.38 -18.80
N PHE A 339 -20.99 -16.11 -18.77
CA PHE A 339 -21.62 -15.01 -19.51
C PHE A 339 -20.77 -14.47 -20.67
N GLY A 340 -19.50 -14.88 -20.78
CA GLY A 340 -18.60 -14.38 -21.81
C GLY A 340 -19.02 -14.82 -23.21
N ARG A 341 -19.07 -13.86 -24.14
CA ARG A 341 -19.35 -14.08 -25.56
C ARG A 341 -18.15 -13.62 -26.38
N LYS A 342 -17.72 -14.39 -27.38
CA LYS A 342 -16.62 -13.96 -28.25
C LYS A 342 -17.09 -12.79 -29.12
N LYS A 343 -16.28 -11.72 -29.19
CA LYS A 343 -16.54 -10.62 -30.12
C LYS A 343 -16.45 -11.15 -31.54
N ILE A 344 -17.47 -10.93 -32.35
CA ILE A 344 -17.45 -11.24 -33.78
C ILE A 344 -16.58 -10.17 -34.47
N LYS A 345 -15.65 -10.60 -35.33
CA LYS A 345 -14.83 -9.69 -36.13
C LYS A 345 -15.65 -9.06 -37.26
N LYS A 346 -15.13 -8.01 -37.89
CA LYS A 346 -15.77 -7.37 -39.07
C LYS A 346 -16.04 -8.33 -40.24
N ASP A 347 -15.32 -9.46 -40.29
CA ASP A 347 -15.46 -10.52 -41.29
C ASP A 347 -16.50 -11.61 -40.91
N GLY A 348 -17.21 -11.46 -39.78
CA GLY A 348 -18.18 -12.45 -39.29
C GLY A 348 -17.57 -13.65 -38.54
N SER A 349 -16.24 -13.78 -38.50
CA SER A 349 -15.54 -14.84 -37.76
C SER A 349 -15.42 -14.54 -36.26
N GLU A 350 -15.31 -15.57 -35.44
CA GLU A 350 -15.10 -15.40 -34.00
C GLU A 350 -13.73 -14.74 -33.71
N GLY A 351 -13.77 -13.62 -33.00
CA GLY A 351 -12.58 -12.97 -32.45
C GLY A 351 -11.99 -13.75 -31.27
N LYS A 352 -10.70 -13.50 -30.98
CA LYS A 352 -10.01 -14.08 -29.82
C LYS A 352 -10.45 -13.46 -28.48
N ILE A 353 -11.13 -12.31 -28.52
CA ILE A 353 -11.51 -11.54 -27.34
C ILE A 353 -12.92 -11.94 -26.91
N THR A 354 -13.04 -12.51 -25.72
CA THR A 354 -14.33 -12.71 -25.04
C THR A 354 -14.73 -11.44 -24.32
N ALA A 355 -15.91 -10.91 -24.62
CA ALA A 355 -16.50 -9.78 -23.92
C ALA A 355 -17.63 -10.26 -22.99
N ILE A 356 -17.76 -9.60 -21.85
CA ILE A 356 -18.87 -9.78 -20.92
C ILE A 356 -19.77 -8.55 -21.08
N ALA A 357 -21.08 -8.75 -21.13
CA ALA A 357 -22.01 -7.64 -21.18
C ALA A 357 -22.05 -6.91 -19.82
N PRO A 358 -22.38 -5.61 -19.79
CA PRO A 358 -22.65 -4.89 -18.54
C PRO A 358 -23.65 -5.63 -17.65
N VAL A 359 -23.49 -5.48 -16.33
CA VAL A 359 -24.29 -6.20 -15.32
C VAL A 359 -25.80 -5.97 -15.51
N GLU A 360 -26.20 -4.76 -15.91
CA GLU A 360 -27.57 -4.40 -16.17
C GLU A 360 -28.16 -5.17 -17.36
N ILE A 361 -27.34 -5.45 -18.37
CA ILE A 361 -27.75 -6.26 -19.53
C ILE A 361 -27.85 -7.73 -19.10
N LEU A 362 -26.90 -8.23 -18.31
CA LEU A 362 -26.94 -9.61 -17.82
C LEU A 362 -28.17 -9.88 -16.93
N GLN A 363 -28.50 -8.95 -16.03
CA GLN A 363 -29.67 -9.06 -15.15
C GLN A 363 -31.01 -8.98 -15.90
N ARG A 364 -31.04 -8.40 -17.11
CA ARG A 364 -32.23 -8.36 -17.98
C ARG A 364 -32.31 -9.55 -18.94
N GLU A 365 -31.24 -9.84 -19.67
CA GLU A 365 -31.24 -10.83 -20.75
C GLU A 365 -31.03 -12.27 -20.26
N ASP A 366 -30.17 -12.47 -19.27
CA ASP A 366 -29.80 -13.79 -18.72
C ASP A 366 -30.25 -13.89 -17.24
N ARG A 367 -31.46 -13.34 -16.94
CA ARG A 367 -31.97 -13.07 -15.57
C ARG A 367 -31.87 -14.25 -14.61
N ASP A 368 -32.39 -15.43 -14.98
CA ASP A 368 -32.42 -16.59 -14.07
C ASP A 368 -31.01 -17.07 -13.73
N LEU A 369 -30.12 -17.10 -14.73
CA LEU A 369 -28.70 -17.45 -14.52
C LEU A 369 -27.98 -16.39 -13.68
N TRP A 370 -28.31 -15.11 -13.87
CA TRP A 370 -27.76 -14.02 -13.07
C TRP A 370 -28.18 -14.12 -11.60
N ILE A 371 -29.47 -14.41 -11.34
CA ILE A 371 -29.99 -14.65 -9.99
C ILE A 371 -29.24 -15.80 -9.32
N CYS A 372 -29.05 -16.91 -10.03
CA CYS A 372 -28.27 -18.04 -9.52
C CYS A 372 -26.82 -17.67 -9.24
N TYR A 373 -26.17 -16.94 -10.16
CA TYR A 373 -24.77 -16.52 -10.02
C TYR A 373 -24.55 -15.66 -8.78
N SER A 374 -25.38 -14.63 -8.63
CA SER A 374 -25.31 -13.70 -7.50
C SER A 374 -25.67 -14.39 -6.18
N SER A 375 -26.66 -15.28 -6.18
CA SER A 375 -27.03 -16.06 -4.98
C SER A 375 -25.96 -17.07 -4.58
N LEU A 376 -25.28 -17.69 -5.55
CA LEU A 376 -24.18 -18.60 -5.27
C LEU A 376 -23.03 -17.90 -4.56
N ALA A 377 -22.85 -16.58 -4.74
CA ALA A 377 -21.81 -15.81 -4.06
C ALA A 377 -22.02 -15.79 -2.53
N SER A 378 -23.22 -15.44 -2.05
CA SER A 378 -23.53 -15.44 -0.61
C SER A 378 -23.55 -16.86 -0.02
N MET A 379 -24.08 -17.84 -0.75
CA MET A 379 -24.02 -19.26 -0.34
C MET A 379 -22.57 -19.75 -0.20
N SER A 380 -21.71 -19.40 -1.16
CA SER A 380 -20.30 -19.78 -1.14
C SER A 380 -19.52 -19.08 -0.04
N ALA A 381 -19.86 -17.83 0.27
CA ALA A 381 -19.21 -17.05 1.33
C ALA A 381 -19.39 -17.68 2.71
N VAL A 382 -20.58 -18.19 3.06
CA VAL A 382 -20.77 -18.92 4.34
C VAL A 382 -19.92 -20.20 4.37
N ARG A 383 -19.98 -21.02 3.31
CA ARG A 383 -19.21 -22.28 3.25
C ARG A 383 -17.70 -22.02 3.37
N LEU A 384 -17.22 -20.98 2.71
CA LEU A 384 -15.84 -20.55 2.78
C LEU A 384 -15.48 -20.06 4.19
N TYR A 385 -16.34 -19.27 4.82
CA TYR A 385 -16.18 -18.83 6.20
C TYR A 385 -16.04 -20.01 7.17
N GLU A 386 -16.92 -21.01 7.09
CA GLU A 386 -16.87 -22.19 7.97
C GLU A 386 -15.58 -22.99 7.77
N SER A 387 -15.17 -23.20 6.52
CA SER A 387 -13.94 -23.91 6.21
C SER A 387 -12.70 -23.18 6.76
N LEU A 388 -12.62 -21.86 6.50
CA LEU A 388 -11.49 -21.03 6.95
C LEU A 388 -11.47 -20.88 8.47
N LYS A 389 -12.62 -20.67 9.11
CA LYS A 389 -12.76 -20.66 10.56
C LYS A 389 -12.20 -21.95 11.17
N SER A 390 -12.67 -23.11 10.70
CA SER A 390 -12.19 -24.41 11.18
C SER A 390 -10.67 -24.60 10.99
N LYS A 391 -10.09 -24.06 9.91
CA LYS A 391 -8.64 -24.09 9.67
C LYS A 391 -7.86 -23.19 10.62
N LEU A 392 -8.38 -21.99 10.90
CA LEU A 392 -7.74 -21.05 11.81
C LEU A 392 -7.85 -21.48 13.27
N GLU A 393 -8.96 -22.11 13.66
CA GLU A 393 -9.14 -22.71 15.00
C GLU A 393 -8.11 -23.83 15.27
N ARG A 394 -7.74 -24.59 14.23
CA ARG A 394 -6.69 -25.63 14.32
C ARG A 394 -5.27 -25.07 14.33
N LYS A 395 -5.07 -23.81 13.96
CA LYS A 395 -3.74 -23.20 13.87
C LYS A 395 -3.43 -22.50 15.19
N PRO A 396 -2.37 -22.90 15.91
CA PRO A 396 -2.03 -22.29 17.19
C PRO A 396 -1.59 -20.83 16.98
N TRP A 397 -2.04 -19.95 17.88
CA TRP A 397 -1.60 -18.57 17.96
C TRP A 397 -0.57 -18.40 19.07
N THR A 398 0.63 -17.99 18.69
CA THR A 398 1.74 -17.67 19.60
C THR A 398 2.04 -16.18 19.55
N PHE A 399 1.93 -15.53 20.69
CA PHE A 399 2.23 -14.11 20.91
C PHE A 399 3.60 -14.00 21.58
N ASP A 400 4.60 -13.46 20.89
CA ASP A 400 5.97 -13.33 21.39
C ASP A 400 6.51 -14.63 22.05
N GLY A 401 6.27 -15.77 21.39
CA GLY A 401 6.66 -17.10 21.89
C GLY A 401 5.73 -17.72 22.94
N VAL A 402 4.71 -17.00 23.41
CA VAL A 402 3.70 -17.48 24.38
C VAL A 402 2.43 -17.93 23.66
N PRO A 403 1.98 -19.18 23.81
CA PRO A 403 0.69 -19.62 23.28
C PRO A 403 -0.48 -18.85 23.91
N ARG A 404 -1.34 -18.23 23.10
CA ARG A 404 -2.53 -17.50 23.55
C ARG A 404 -3.86 -18.14 23.17
N GLY A 405 -3.87 -18.99 22.15
CA GLY A 405 -5.10 -19.63 21.66
C GLY A 405 -4.94 -20.11 20.23
N SER A 406 -5.95 -19.86 19.41
CA SER A 406 -5.97 -20.14 17.98
C SER A 406 -5.81 -18.87 17.13
N MET A 407 -5.44 -19.04 15.86
CA MET A 407 -5.40 -17.91 14.92
C MET A 407 -6.79 -17.33 14.63
N TYR A 408 -7.88 -18.04 14.95
CA TYR A 408 -9.22 -17.48 14.88
C TYR A 408 -9.45 -16.48 16.03
N ASP A 409 -8.92 -16.75 17.22
CA ASP A 409 -8.97 -15.80 18.35
C ASP A 409 -8.20 -14.52 18.01
N PHE A 410 -7.02 -14.65 17.37
CA PHE A 410 -6.28 -13.51 16.83
C PHE A 410 -7.12 -12.71 15.81
N TYR A 411 -7.86 -13.40 14.95
CA TYR A 411 -8.76 -12.75 13.99
C TYR A 411 -9.85 -11.93 14.70
N GLU A 412 -10.50 -12.51 15.72
CA GLU A 412 -11.55 -11.84 16.46
C GLU A 412 -11.05 -10.65 17.28
N GLU A 413 -9.84 -10.76 17.83
CA GLU A 413 -9.21 -9.76 18.70
C GLU A 413 -8.61 -8.58 17.92
N TYR A 414 -7.96 -8.85 16.78
CA TYR A 414 -7.23 -7.82 16.01
C TYR A 414 -7.83 -7.57 14.62
N TRP A 415 -7.93 -8.59 13.76
CA TRP A 415 -8.25 -8.37 12.34
C TRP A 415 -9.70 -7.97 12.06
N ARG A 416 -10.66 -8.48 12.85
CA ARG A 416 -12.07 -8.06 12.77
C ARG A 416 -12.23 -6.57 13.13
N PRO A 417 -11.79 -6.09 14.31
CA PRO A 417 -11.90 -4.66 14.59
C PRO A 417 -11.03 -3.82 13.64
N PHE A 418 -9.88 -4.32 13.21
CA PHE A 418 -9.01 -3.61 12.27
C PHE A 418 -9.70 -3.40 10.92
N GLY A 419 -10.35 -4.42 10.37
CA GLY A 419 -11.16 -4.31 9.16
C GLY A 419 -12.25 -3.24 9.27
N ALA A 420 -12.91 -3.13 10.42
CA ALA A 420 -13.90 -2.08 10.66
C ALA A 420 -13.27 -0.67 10.74
N VAL A 421 -12.07 -0.54 11.33
CA VAL A 421 -11.33 0.73 11.35
C VAL A 421 -10.95 1.16 9.94
N LEU A 422 -10.50 0.22 9.09
CA LEU A 422 -10.17 0.54 7.70
C LEU A 422 -11.36 1.13 6.96
N VAL A 423 -12.56 0.53 7.06
CA VAL A 423 -13.77 1.08 6.42
C VAL A 423 -14.03 2.52 6.87
N LYS A 424 -13.90 2.82 8.18
CA LYS A 424 -14.06 4.20 8.69
C LYS A 424 -13.03 5.17 8.10
N MET A 425 -11.78 4.75 7.95
CA MET A 425 -10.73 5.58 7.36
C MET A 425 -11.02 5.87 5.88
N GLU A 426 -11.47 4.86 5.13
CA GLU A 426 -11.87 5.02 3.73
C GLU A 426 -13.05 5.98 3.61
N THR A 427 -14.07 5.86 4.46
CA THR A 427 -15.21 6.80 4.52
C THR A 427 -14.77 8.22 4.88
N ALA A 428 -13.85 8.38 5.83
CA ALA A 428 -13.38 9.70 6.26
C ALA A 428 -12.60 10.42 5.15
N GLY A 429 -11.67 9.74 4.49
CA GLY A 429 -10.83 10.33 3.44
C GLY A 429 -9.99 11.54 3.91
N MET A 430 -9.26 12.18 3.01
CA MET A 430 -8.43 13.34 3.32
C MET A 430 -8.74 14.51 2.39
N LEU A 431 -8.82 15.72 2.93
CA LEU A 431 -9.12 16.93 2.16
C LEU A 431 -7.90 17.39 1.35
N VAL A 432 -8.15 17.83 0.12
CA VAL A 432 -7.12 18.20 -0.87
C VAL A 432 -7.37 19.60 -1.40
N ASP A 433 -6.35 20.45 -1.35
CA ASP A 433 -6.36 21.80 -1.91
C ASP A 433 -6.16 21.74 -3.45
N ARG A 434 -7.28 21.80 -4.18
CA ARG A 434 -7.30 21.79 -5.64
C ARG A 434 -6.74 23.07 -6.27
N SER A 435 -6.89 24.22 -5.60
CA SER A 435 -6.31 25.48 -6.08
C SER A 435 -4.79 25.38 -6.14
N TYR A 436 -4.19 24.89 -5.06
CA TYR A 436 -2.75 24.69 -4.99
C TYR A 436 -2.25 23.66 -6.02
N LEU A 437 -2.99 22.58 -6.26
CA LEU A 437 -2.66 21.61 -7.31
C LEU A 437 -2.66 22.22 -8.72
N SER A 438 -3.66 23.04 -9.05
CA SER A 438 -3.74 23.68 -10.37
C SER A 438 -2.59 24.67 -10.60
N GLU A 439 -2.13 25.35 -9.55
CA GLU A 439 -0.95 26.21 -9.62
C GLU A 439 0.34 25.40 -9.80
N ILE A 440 0.52 24.30 -9.06
CA ILE A 440 1.65 23.38 -9.22
C ILE A 440 1.67 22.78 -10.62
N GLU A 441 0.52 22.40 -11.17
CA GLU A 441 0.44 21.82 -12.51
C GLU A 441 1.01 22.79 -13.56
N LYS A 442 0.63 24.07 -13.48
CA LYS A 442 1.16 25.11 -14.39
C LYS A 442 2.68 25.21 -14.28
N VAL A 443 3.20 25.27 -13.05
CA VAL A 443 4.65 25.34 -12.79
C VAL A 443 5.37 24.10 -13.32
N ALA A 444 4.82 22.90 -13.08
CA ALA A 444 5.41 21.64 -13.51
C ALA A 444 5.41 21.49 -15.04
N VAL A 445 4.32 21.90 -15.70
CA VAL A 445 4.22 21.88 -17.18
C VAL A 445 5.19 22.88 -17.81
N GLU A 446 5.36 24.07 -17.22
CA GLU A 446 6.31 25.08 -17.67
C GLU A 446 7.76 24.60 -17.48
N GLN A 447 8.11 24.07 -16.31
CA GLN A 447 9.43 23.50 -16.04
C GLN A 447 9.76 22.32 -16.96
N ARG A 448 8.78 21.45 -17.23
CA ARG A 448 8.91 20.37 -18.22
C ARG A 448 9.21 20.92 -19.60
N LYS A 449 8.52 21.98 -20.02
CA LYS A 449 8.73 22.64 -21.33
C LYS A 449 10.13 23.24 -21.42
N LEU A 450 10.57 23.98 -20.39
CA LEU A 450 11.91 24.56 -20.35
C LEU A 450 13.01 23.50 -20.44
N ALA A 451 12.89 22.41 -19.69
CA ALA A 451 13.84 21.30 -19.74
C ALA A 451 13.83 20.61 -21.12
N ALA A 452 12.65 20.43 -21.73
CA ALA A 452 12.51 19.87 -23.08
C ALA A 452 13.16 20.77 -24.13
N ASP A 453 12.95 22.08 -24.06
CA ASP A 453 13.49 23.04 -25.01
C ASP A 453 15.00 23.18 -24.86
N LYS A 454 15.54 23.12 -23.62
CA LYS A 454 16.99 23.05 -23.37
C LYS A 454 17.61 21.81 -24.04
N PHE A 455 16.98 20.64 -23.87
CA PHE A 455 17.45 19.42 -24.51
C PHE A 455 17.37 19.50 -26.04
N ARG A 456 16.25 20.01 -26.59
CA ARG A 456 16.07 20.21 -28.05
C ARG A 456 17.09 21.18 -28.63
N LYS A 457 17.36 22.31 -27.97
CA LYS A 457 18.37 23.30 -28.39
C LYS A 457 19.75 22.62 -28.46
N TRP A 458 20.13 21.86 -27.45
CA TRP A 458 21.38 21.08 -27.47
C TRP A 458 21.40 20.00 -28.56
N ALA A 459 20.37 19.16 -28.64
CA ALA A 459 20.29 18.07 -29.61
C ALA A 459 20.30 18.58 -31.06
N SER A 460 19.70 19.75 -31.32
CA SER A 460 19.67 20.38 -32.64
C SER A 460 21.03 20.81 -33.17
N LYS A 461 22.01 21.09 -32.28
CA LYS A 461 23.41 21.37 -32.66
C LYS A 461 24.06 20.16 -33.34
N HIS A 462 23.63 18.96 -32.98
CA HIS A 462 24.15 17.69 -33.51
C HIS A 462 23.26 17.12 -34.60
N CYS A 463 21.94 17.18 -34.45
CA CYS A 463 20.93 16.66 -35.36
C CYS A 463 19.84 17.73 -35.61
N PRO A 464 19.83 18.42 -36.76
CA PRO A 464 18.93 19.56 -37.00
C PRO A 464 17.42 19.26 -36.81
N ASP A 465 17.01 18.03 -37.10
CA ASP A 465 15.63 17.54 -36.97
C ASP A 465 15.24 17.22 -35.52
N ALA A 466 16.20 17.12 -34.60
CA ALA A 466 15.94 16.87 -33.18
C ALA A 466 15.19 18.01 -32.49
N LYS A 467 15.14 19.22 -33.09
CA LYS A 467 14.29 20.32 -32.57
C LYS A 467 12.81 19.96 -32.48
N TYR A 468 12.34 19.05 -33.35
CA TYR A 468 10.95 18.62 -33.42
C TYR A 468 10.71 17.28 -32.72
N MET A 469 11.71 16.75 -32.00
CA MET A 469 11.58 15.45 -31.36
C MET A 469 10.64 15.51 -30.15
N ASN A 470 9.94 14.39 -29.94
CA ASN A 470 9.24 14.12 -28.70
C ASN A 470 10.23 13.54 -27.68
N VAL A 471 10.68 14.39 -26.76
CA VAL A 471 11.64 14.04 -25.71
C VAL A 471 11.10 13.05 -24.68
N SER A 472 9.77 12.92 -24.54
CA SER A 472 9.14 11.91 -23.68
C SER A 472 9.03 10.54 -24.38
N SER A 473 9.45 10.41 -25.65
CA SER A 473 9.43 9.15 -26.38
C SER A 473 10.73 8.36 -26.18
N ASP A 474 10.66 7.28 -25.40
CA ASP A 474 11.76 6.33 -25.21
C ASP A 474 12.39 5.87 -26.53
N THR A 475 11.57 5.73 -27.58
CA THR A 475 12.05 5.27 -28.89
C THR A 475 12.88 6.34 -29.59
N GLN A 476 12.47 7.61 -29.54
CA GLN A 476 13.20 8.71 -30.17
C GLN A 476 14.49 9.01 -29.42
N VAL A 477 14.45 9.06 -28.08
CA VAL A 477 15.63 9.27 -27.24
C VAL A 477 16.63 8.11 -27.39
N ARG A 478 16.15 6.85 -27.43
CA ARG A 478 17.02 5.69 -27.68
C ARG A 478 17.65 5.73 -29.06
N GLN A 479 16.91 6.15 -30.08
CA GLN A 479 17.44 6.31 -31.45
C GLN A 479 18.53 7.38 -31.51
N LEU A 480 18.38 8.47 -30.77
CA LEU A 480 19.35 9.57 -30.73
C LEU A 480 20.66 9.17 -30.04
N PHE A 481 20.61 8.40 -28.94
CA PHE A 481 21.82 8.06 -28.16
C PHE A 481 22.48 6.73 -28.54
N PHE A 482 21.73 5.76 -29.04
CA PHE A 482 22.19 4.38 -29.21
C PHE A 482 21.96 3.82 -30.62
N GLY A 483 21.84 4.68 -31.64
CA GLY A 483 21.70 4.23 -33.02
C GLY A 483 22.90 3.39 -33.44
N GLY A 484 22.66 2.19 -33.99
CA GLY A 484 23.71 1.23 -34.37
C GLY A 484 24.03 0.15 -33.33
N ILE A 485 23.44 0.19 -32.13
CA ILE A 485 23.70 -0.82 -31.08
C ILE A 485 23.02 -2.17 -31.37
N GLU A 486 23.67 -3.26 -30.97
CA GLU A 486 23.11 -4.62 -31.04
C GLU A 486 22.17 -4.92 -29.87
N ASN A 487 21.09 -5.66 -30.14
CA ASN A 487 20.19 -6.16 -29.11
C ASN A 487 20.83 -7.29 -28.29
N ARG A 488 20.90 -7.12 -26.96
CA ARG A 488 21.51 -8.10 -26.05
C ARG A 488 20.76 -9.43 -25.95
N CYS A 489 19.44 -9.42 -26.16
CA CYS A 489 18.59 -10.61 -26.08
C CYS A 489 18.40 -11.30 -27.44
N LYS A 490 18.69 -10.61 -28.54
CA LYS A 490 18.55 -11.09 -29.91
C LYS A 490 19.79 -10.73 -30.74
N PRO A 491 20.83 -11.58 -30.70
CA PRO A 491 22.05 -11.35 -31.46
C PRO A 491 21.76 -11.20 -32.95
N GLY A 492 22.37 -10.21 -33.61
CA GLY A 492 22.18 -9.87 -35.03
C GLY A 492 21.05 -8.87 -35.33
N GLU A 493 20.25 -8.45 -34.33
CA GLU A 493 19.27 -7.36 -34.47
C GLU A 493 19.93 -6.03 -34.03
N PHE A 494 20.09 -5.09 -34.96
CA PHE A 494 20.72 -3.79 -34.71
C PHE A 494 19.69 -2.67 -34.75
N LEU A 495 19.85 -1.67 -33.87
CA LEU A 495 19.13 -0.42 -34.01
C LEU A 495 19.67 0.31 -35.26
N PRO A 496 18.82 0.79 -36.18
CA PRO A 496 19.31 1.46 -37.38
C PRO A 496 20.08 2.74 -37.00
N LYS A 497 21.07 3.12 -37.80
CA LYS A 497 21.89 4.32 -37.54
C LYS A 497 21.11 5.63 -37.72
N SER A 498 20.17 5.66 -38.67
CA SER A 498 19.17 6.72 -38.82
C SER A 498 17.77 6.14 -38.95
N LYS A 499 16.76 6.90 -38.52
CA LYS A 499 15.36 6.50 -38.63
C LYS A 499 14.46 7.70 -38.92
N ALA A 500 13.67 7.58 -39.98
CA ALA A 500 12.60 8.52 -40.29
C ALA A 500 11.38 8.26 -39.38
N ILE A 501 10.90 9.27 -38.67
CA ILE A 501 9.81 9.20 -37.70
C ILE A 501 8.78 10.29 -38.04
N LYS A 502 7.49 9.96 -37.98
CA LYS A 502 6.40 10.92 -38.15
C LYS A 502 6.02 11.54 -36.80
N VAL A 503 5.99 12.87 -36.71
CA VAL A 503 5.66 13.63 -35.50
C VAL A 503 4.55 14.64 -35.83
N PRO A 504 3.61 14.94 -34.89
CA PRO A 504 2.62 16.01 -35.07
C PRO A 504 3.29 17.36 -35.39
N ASP A 505 2.64 18.18 -36.22
CA ASP A 505 3.14 19.50 -36.60
C ASP A 505 2.41 20.58 -35.78
N ASP A 506 3.02 21.04 -34.68
CA ASP A 506 2.40 21.97 -33.71
C ASP A 506 2.68 23.46 -34.05
N GLU A 507 3.51 23.76 -35.05
CA GLU A 507 3.85 25.14 -35.48
C GLU A 507 3.17 25.50 -36.81
N THR A 508 1.91 25.96 -36.76
CA THR A 508 1.33 26.70 -37.90
C THR A 508 0.50 27.90 -37.44
N THR A 509 1.11 29.08 -37.44
CA THR A 509 0.39 30.35 -37.67
C THR A 509 -0.19 30.30 -39.09
N VAL A 510 -1.52 30.41 -39.18
CA VAL A 510 -2.30 30.25 -40.41
C VAL A 510 -1.98 31.37 -41.40
N ALA A 511 -1.60 31.00 -42.63
CA ALA A 511 -1.94 31.76 -43.82
C ALA A 511 -3.13 31.04 -44.49
N GLU A 512 -4.23 31.76 -44.71
CA GLU A 512 -5.50 31.21 -45.18
C GLU A 512 -5.35 30.41 -46.49
N GLY A 513 -5.83 29.16 -46.51
CA GLY A 513 -6.23 28.48 -47.74
C GLY A 513 -5.55 27.16 -48.16
N LYS A 514 -4.64 26.56 -47.37
CA LYS A 514 -4.11 25.20 -47.68
C LYS A 514 -4.28 24.23 -46.50
N GLN A 515 -4.79 23.01 -46.79
CA GLN A 515 -4.83 21.91 -45.81
C GLN A 515 -3.41 21.55 -45.39
N VAL A 516 -3.11 21.74 -44.10
CA VAL A 516 -1.80 21.45 -43.51
C VAL A 516 -1.63 19.94 -43.32
N PRO A 517 -0.47 19.34 -43.65
CA PRO A 517 -0.21 17.95 -43.31
C PRO A 517 -0.20 17.77 -41.79
N LYS A 518 -1.06 16.88 -41.27
CA LYS A 518 -1.23 16.59 -39.84
C LYS A 518 0.04 16.07 -39.14
N TYR A 519 1.07 15.68 -39.90
CA TYR A 519 2.31 15.13 -39.40
C TYR A 519 3.48 15.56 -40.28
N ARG A 520 4.62 15.85 -39.67
CA ARG A 520 5.91 16.04 -40.32
C ARG A 520 6.79 14.80 -40.17
N THR A 521 7.62 14.51 -41.16
CA THR A 521 8.62 13.43 -41.05
C THR A 521 9.95 14.05 -40.63
N ILE A 522 10.55 13.53 -39.56
CA ILE A 522 11.87 13.93 -39.05
C ILE A 522 12.83 12.74 -39.19
N GLU A 523 14.10 13.01 -39.47
CA GLU A 523 15.15 11.97 -39.48
C GLU A 523 16.07 12.13 -38.27
N LEU A 524 16.05 11.14 -37.36
CA LEU A 524 16.94 11.11 -36.20
C LEU A 524 18.10 10.16 -36.46
N PHE A 525 19.33 10.64 -36.26
CA PHE A 525 20.57 9.86 -36.31
C PHE A 525 21.27 9.81 -34.96
N SER A 526 22.13 8.81 -34.74
CA SER A 526 22.91 8.71 -33.51
C SER A 526 23.88 9.88 -33.38
N ILE A 527 23.83 10.61 -32.27
CA ILE A 527 24.70 11.78 -32.01
C ILE A 527 26.03 11.40 -31.35
N VAL A 528 26.20 10.12 -31.01
CA VAL A 528 27.38 9.56 -30.33
C VAL A 528 27.61 8.13 -30.82
N GLU A 529 28.87 7.77 -31.07
CA GLU A 529 29.23 6.47 -31.66
C GLU A 529 29.54 5.37 -30.62
N ASP A 530 29.82 5.72 -29.35
CA ASP A 530 30.23 4.75 -28.31
C ASP A 530 29.69 5.06 -26.89
N LEU A 531 28.41 5.39 -26.76
CA LEU A 531 27.81 5.62 -25.44
C LEU A 531 27.57 4.29 -24.70
N ARG A 532 28.34 4.06 -23.62
CA ARG A 532 28.18 2.87 -22.78
C ARG A 532 27.01 3.01 -21.81
N THR A 533 26.15 2.00 -21.76
CA THR A 533 25.08 1.87 -20.76
C THR A 533 25.16 0.52 -20.05
N ASP A 534 24.91 0.55 -18.75
CA ASP A 534 24.83 -0.66 -17.91
C ASP A 534 23.40 -1.19 -17.76
N ILE A 535 22.40 -0.43 -18.25
CA ILE A 535 20.97 -0.71 -18.01
C ILE A 535 20.27 -0.99 -19.34
N PHE A 536 19.68 -2.18 -19.44
CA PHE A 536 18.93 -2.65 -20.60
C PHE A 536 17.48 -2.95 -20.22
N THR A 537 16.56 -2.79 -21.17
CA THR A 537 15.16 -3.20 -21.04
C THR A 537 15.05 -4.72 -21.04
N ALA A 538 13.90 -5.25 -20.59
CA ALA A 538 13.63 -6.70 -20.65
C ALA A 538 13.66 -7.27 -22.08
N SER A 539 13.45 -6.41 -23.09
CA SER A 539 13.56 -6.74 -24.52
C SER A 539 14.99 -6.67 -25.09
N GLY A 540 15.99 -6.34 -24.26
CA GLY A 540 17.41 -6.35 -24.62
C GLY A 540 17.94 -5.05 -25.22
N TRP A 541 17.14 -3.99 -25.30
CA TRP A 541 17.55 -2.68 -25.80
C TRP A 541 18.12 -1.80 -24.69
N PRO A 542 18.98 -0.82 -24.98
CA PRO A 542 19.38 0.21 -24.02
C PRO A 542 18.18 0.87 -23.34
N SER A 543 18.22 0.95 -22.01
CA SER A 543 17.21 1.68 -21.25
C SER A 543 17.51 3.17 -21.29
N VAL A 544 16.46 3.96 -21.46
CA VAL A 544 16.47 5.44 -21.34
C VAL A 544 15.60 5.88 -20.17
N SER A 545 15.43 5.02 -19.17
CA SER A 545 14.72 5.35 -17.94
C SER A 545 15.47 6.44 -17.15
N GLY A 546 14.79 7.12 -16.24
CA GLY A 546 15.41 8.16 -15.41
C GLY A 546 16.68 7.68 -14.67
N ASP A 547 16.74 6.43 -14.22
CA ASP A 547 17.95 5.89 -13.59
C ASP A 547 19.09 5.63 -14.58
N ALA A 548 18.77 5.21 -15.81
CA ALA A 548 19.76 5.08 -16.87
C ALA A 548 20.31 6.45 -17.27
N LEU A 549 19.43 7.43 -17.50
CA LEU A 549 19.81 8.81 -17.82
C LEU A 549 20.63 9.46 -16.69
N ARG A 550 20.29 9.21 -15.43
CA ARG A 550 21.06 9.69 -14.27
C ARG A 550 22.48 9.12 -14.22
N ASN A 551 22.66 7.85 -14.59
CA ASN A 551 24.00 7.26 -14.69
C ASN A 551 24.82 7.88 -15.83
N LEU A 552 24.17 8.22 -16.95
CA LEU A 552 24.81 8.90 -18.08
C LEU A 552 25.20 10.35 -17.74
N ALA A 553 24.32 11.10 -17.06
CA ALA A 553 24.54 12.51 -16.71
C ALA A 553 25.50 12.71 -15.52
N GLY A 554 25.44 11.86 -14.50
CA GLY A 554 26.16 12.05 -13.24
C GLY A 554 25.41 12.93 -12.23
N LYS A 555 26.14 13.57 -11.30
CA LYS A 555 25.56 14.47 -10.29
C LYS A 555 25.57 15.90 -10.81
N VAL A 556 24.54 16.26 -11.58
CA VAL A 556 24.32 17.65 -12.03
C VAL A 556 23.28 18.29 -11.10
N PRO A 557 23.57 19.44 -10.45
CA PRO A 557 22.58 20.19 -9.66
C PRO A 557 21.38 20.63 -10.50
N SER A 558 20.17 20.50 -9.95
CA SER A 558 18.92 20.84 -10.65
C SER A 558 18.79 22.32 -11.00
N ASP A 559 19.46 23.22 -10.28
CA ASP A 559 19.43 24.67 -10.55
C ASP A 559 20.07 25.01 -11.91
N HIS A 560 21.08 24.25 -12.34
CA HIS A 560 21.69 24.40 -13.67
C HIS A 560 20.82 23.85 -14.81
N VAL A 561 19.71 23.17 -14.51
CA VAL A 561 18.79 22.65 -15.53
C VAL A 561 17.86 23.77 -16.03
N TYR A 562 17.54 24.75 -15.18
CA TYR A 562 16.57 25.82 -15.49
C TYR A 562 17.20 27.17 -15.87
N THR A 563 18.50 27.37 -15.65
CA THR A 563 19.19 28.55 -16.15
C THR A 563 19.34 28.47 -17.67
N THR A 564 18.75 29.45 -18.37
CA THR A 564 19.05 29.75 -19.77
C THR A 564 20.43 30.39 -19.83
N ASP A 565 21.36 29.80 -20.56
CA ASP A 565 22.68 30.42 -20.85
C ASP A 565 22.56 31.69 -21.72
N ASP A 566 21.37 32.24 -21.91
CA ASP A 566 21.14 33.49 -22.63
C ASP A 566 21.32 34.67 -21.65
N VAL A 567 22.52 34.81 -21.08
CA VAL A 567 23.03 36.13 -20.71
C VAL A 567 23.74 36.63 -21.96
N ASN A 568 23.22 37.68 -22.57
CA ASN A 568 23.82 38.36 -23.71
C ASN A 568 25.32 38.57 -23.47
N GLU A 569 26.17 38.19 -24.44
CA GLU A 569 27.62 38.43 -24.45
C GLU A 569 28.01 39.93 -24.49
N ASP A 570 27.07 40.86 -24.30
CA ASP A 570 27.27 42.31 -24.52
C ASP A 570 26.78 43.24 -23.39
N GLU A 571 26.69 42.77 -22.13
CA GLU A 571 26.68 43.69 -20.98
C GLU A 571 27.83 43.41 -20.04
N CYS A 572 28.79 44.34 -20.05
CA CYS A 572 29.93 44.43 -19.15
C CYS A 572 29.43 44.58 -17.70
N VAL A 573 29.22 43.46 -17.02
CA VAL A 573 29.06 43.42 -15.56
C VAL A 573 30.40 43.02 -14.97
N THR A 574 30.96 43.97 -14.23
CA THR A 574 32.24 43.93 -13.53
C THR A 574 32.42 42.67 -12.68
N ASP A 575 33.59 42.04 -12.86
CA ASP A 575 34.19 41.05 -11.96
C ASP A 575 33.87 41.33 -10.49
N SER A 576 32.97 40.52 -9.93
CA SER A 576 32.81 40.39 -8.48
C SER A 576 32.46 38.96 -8.13
N GLU A 577 33.53 38.20 -7.87
CA GLU A 577 33.62 37.09 -6.92
C GLU A 577 32.47 36.06 -6.93
N ILE A 578 32.41 35.25 -7.99
CA ILE A 578 31.97 33.85 -7.85
C ILE A 578 33.21 33.00 -8.03
N SER A 579 33.67 32.39 -6.94
CA SER A 579 34.78 31.45 -6.97
C SER A 579 34.46 30.32 -7.94
N ASP A 580 35.32 30.16 -8.95
CA ASP A 580 35.62 28.86 -9.57
C ASP A 580 36.11 27.91 -8.46
N CYS A 581 35.18 27.43 -7.63
CA CYS A 581 35.42 26.30 -6.77
C CYS A 581 35.23 25.07 -7.63
N ASP A 582 36.37 24.54 -8.10
CA ASP A 582 36.54 23.23 -8.72
C ASP A 582 35.46 22.21 -8.31
N LEU A 583 34.41 22.08 -9.13
CA LEU A 583 33.69 20.82 -9.23
C LEU A 583 34.65 19.86 -9.93
N GLU A 584 35.37 19.05 -9.15
CA GLU A 584 36.24 18.00 -9.67
C GLU A 584 35.55 17.27 -10.83
N ASP A 585 36.27 17.05 -11.94
CA ASP A 585 35.80 16.36 -13.17
C ASP A 585 35.22 14.94 -12.93
N THR A 586 35.26 14.44 -11.69
CA THR A 586 34.75 13.15 -11.22
C THR A 586 33.23 13.13 -10.94
N SER A 587 32.52 14.27 -11.02
CA SER A 587 31.07 14.32 -10.74
C SER A 587 30.17 13.95 -11.91
N TYR A 588 30.69 13.98 -13.13
CA TYR A 588 29.93 13.74 -14.37
C TYR A 588 29.87 12.26 -14.74
N GLY A 589 28.80 11.86 -15.42
CA GLY A 589 28.55 10.45 -15.79
C GLY A 589 29.28 10.01 -17.05
N THR A 590 28.95 8.82 -17.55
CA THR A 590 29.61 8.22 -18.73
C THR A 590 29.44 9.03 -20.02
N ALA A 591 28.48 9.96 -20.07
CA ALA A 591 28.33 10.88 -21.20
C ALA A 591 29.48 11.90 -21.29
N TYR A 592 30.16 12.24 -20.20
CA TYR A 592 31.22 13.25 -20.22
C TYR A 592 32.36 12.85 -21.17
N GLU A 593 32.86 11.62 -21.01
CA GLU A 593 33.94 11.08 -21.83
C GLU A 593 33.47 10.81 -23.26
N ALA A 594 32.24 10.31 -23.43
CA ALA A 594 31.68 9.94 -24.73
C ALA A 594 31.49 11.15 -25.68
N PHE A 595 31.30 12.35 -25.15
CA PHE A 595 31.17 13.59 -25.92
C PHE A 595 32.47 14.40 -26.01
N GLY A 596 33.62 13.81 -25.68
CA GLY A 596 34.95 14.40 -25.87
C GLY A 596 35.47 15.27 -24.73
N GLY A 597 34.84 15.23 -23.55
CA GLY A 597 35.27 15.94 -22.34
C GLY A 597 35.22 17.48 -22.43
N GLY A 598 35.73 18.15 -21.39
CA GLY A 598 35.79 19.61 -21.32
C GLY A 598 34.41 20.28 -21.39
N LYS A 599 34.31 21.42 -22.10
CA LYS A 599 33.04 22.17 -22.22
C LYS A 599 31.93 21.36 -22.91
N LYS A 600 32.26 20.58 -23.95
CA LYS A 600 31.29 19.75 -24.71
C LYS A 600 30.73 18.60 -23.88
N GLY A 601 31.58 17.94 -23.08
CA GLY A 601 31.15 16.91 -22.14
C GLY A 601 30.23 17.46 -21.05
N LYS A 602 30.54 18.63 -20.48
CA LYS A 602 29.68 19.30 -19.47
C LYS A 602 28.31 19.67 -20.05
N GLU A 603 28.27 20.27 -21.25
CA GLU A 603 27.03 20.60 -21.95
C GLU A 603 26.16 19.35 -22.22
N ALA A 604 26.77 18.23 -22.63
CA ALA A 604 26.06 16.97 -22.86
C ALA A 604 25.47 16.39 -21.56
N CYS A 605 26.24 16.38 -20.47
CA CYS A 605 25.74 15.92 -19.17
C CYS A 605 24.61 16.79 -18.64
N HIS A 606 24.66 18.12 -18.83
CA HIS A 606 23.57 19.03 -18.46
C HIS A 606 22.31 18.81 -19.29
N ALA A 607 22.45 18.57 -20.60
CA ALA A 607 21.31 18.24 -21.46
C ALA A 607 20.66 16.90 -21.07
N ILE A 608 21.46 15.86 -20.79
CA ILE A 608 20.94 14.56 -20.34
C ILE A 608 20.30 14.67 -18.94
N ALA A 609 20.85 15.52 -18.06
CA ALA A 609 20.22 15.84 -16.78
C ALA A 609 18.83 16.48 -16.98
N ALA A 610 18.66 17.37 -17.96
CA ALA A 610 17.36 17.92 -18.32
C ALA A 610 16.34 16.84 -18.74
N LEU A 611 16.75 15.83 -19.52
CA LEU A 611 15.89 14.68 -19.81
C LEU A 611 15.51 13.88 -18.56
N CYS A 612 16.46 13.67 -17.64
CA CYS A 612 16.19 13.00 -16.38
C CYS A 612 15.15 13.76 -15.55
N GLU A 613 15.22 15.10 -15.53
CA GLU A 613 14.22 15.95 -14.90
C GLU A 613 12.86 15.85 -15.58
N ILE A 614 12.80 15.83 -16.92
CA ILE A 614 11.53 15.62 -17.65
C ILE A 614 10.87 14.30 -17.22
N CYS A 615 11.61 13.20 -17.18
CA CYS A 615 11.09 11.91 -16.70
C CYS A 615 10.60 11.98 -15.24
N SER A 616 11.30 12.74 -14.40
CA SER A 616 10.91 12.98 -13.01
C SER A 616 9.60 13.76 -12.93
N ILE A 617 9.48 14.86 -13.68
CA ILE A 617 8.31 15.74 -13.71
C ILE A 617 7.10 15.02 -14.31
N ASP A 618 7.26 14.34 -15.46
CA ASP A 618 6.17 13.56 -16.09
C ASP A 618 5.65 12.47 -15.14
N SER A 619 6.55 11.84 -14.38
CA SER A 619 6.17 10.90 -13.33
C SER A 619 5.36 11.58 -12.21
N LEU A 620 5.71 12.79 -11.79
CA LEU A 620 4.95 13.52 -10.77
C LEU A 620 3.60 14.01 -11.28
N ILE A 621 3.52 14.47 -12.53
CA ILE A 621 2.27 14.92 -13.17
C ILE A 621 1.30 13.75 -13.33
N SER A 622 1.74 12.67 -13.99
CA SER A 622 0.90 11.52 -14.30
C SER A 622 0.47 10.74 -13.07
N ASN A 623 1.36 10.60 -12.07
CA ASN A 623 1.04 9.86 -10.87
C ASN A 623 0.32 10.75 -9.87
N PHE A 624 0.75 11.98 -9.57
CA PHE A 624 0.19 12.75 -8.44
C PHE A 624 -0.72 13.89 -8.87
N ILE A 625 -0.24 14.80 -9.72
CA ILE A 625 -0.93 16.07 -9.94
C ILE A 625 -2.26 15.88 -10.67
N LEU A 626 -2.30 15.08 -11.74
CA LEU A 626 -3.54 14.86 -12.51
C LEU A 626 -4.54 13.98 -11.76
N PRO A 627 -4.16 12.84 -11.15
CA PRO A 627 -5.13 11.98 -10.48
C PRO A 627 -5.76 12.62 -9.24
N LEU A 628 -5.00 13.42 -8.46
CA LEU A 628 -5.54 14.10 -7.27
C LEU A 628 -6.53 15.23 -7.63
N GLN A 629 -6.49 15.75 -8.87
CA GLN A 629 -7.45 16.73 -9.37
C GLN A 629 -8.73 16.08 -9.93
N GLY A 630 -8.70 14.77 -10.20
CA GLY A 630 -9.80 14.08 -10.86
C GLY A 630 -11.01 13.84 -9.94
N ASP A 631 -12.21 14.07 -10.49
CA ASP A 631 -13.47 13.84 -9.76
C ASP A 631 -13.79 12.35 -9.52
N HIS A 632 -13.06 11.43 -10.15
CA HIS A 632 -13.21 9.98 -9.99
C HIS A 632 -12.72 9.46 -8.62
N ILE A 633 -11.90 10.23 -7.91
CA ILE A 633 -11.30 9.85 -6.61
C ILE A 633 -11.82 10.74 -5.47
N SER A 634 -12.23 11.96 -5.80
CA SER A 634 -12.73 12.95 -4.84
C SER A 634 -14.25 12.99 -4.86
N CYS A 635 -14.87 12.88 -3.68
CA CYS A 635 -16.31 13.11 -3.56
C CYS A 635 -16.66 14.60 -3.73
N LYS A 636 -17.97 14.93 -3.77
CA LYS A 636 -18.49 16.30 -3.88
C LYS A 636 -17.95 17.26 -2.80
N GLU A 637 -17.47 16.73 -1.68
CA GLU A 637 -16.95 17.48 -0.54
C GLU A 637 -15.45 17.82 -0.67
N GLY A 638 -14.81 17.42 -1.78
CA GLY A 638 -13.39 17.70 -2.02
C GLY A 638 -12.42 16.75 -1.29
N ARG A 639 -12.95 15.71 -0.63
CA ARG A 639 -12.14 14.71 0.09
C ARG A 639 -11.80 13.54 -0.82
N ILE A 640 -10.55 13.10 -0.76
CA ILE A 640 -10.04 11.92 -1.44
C ILE A 640 -10.21 10.71 -0.53
N HIS A 641 -10.91 9.71 -1.05
CA HIS A 641 -11.09 8.43 -0.38
C HIS A 641 -10.05 7.43 -0.87
N TYR A 642 -9.49 6.64 0.04
CA TYR A 642 -8.50 5.62 -0.29
C TYR A 642 -9.18 4.26 -0.37
N SER A 643 -8.76 3.40 -1.30
CA SER A 643 -9.08 1.96 -1.22
C SER A 643 -7.92 1.22 -0.57
N LEU A 644 -8.07 0.92 0.73
CA LEU A 644 -7.09 0.27 1.58
C LEU A 644 -7.23 -1.26 1.46
N ASN A 645 -6.08 -1.94 1.45
CA ASN A 645 -6.01 -3.38 1.21
C ASN A 645 -5.00 -4.04 2.17
N ILE A 646 -5.35 -5.21 2.71
CA ILE A 646 -4.47 -6.04 3.57
C ILE A 646 -3.79 -7.15 2.72
N ASN A 647 -3.46 -6.87 1.46
CA ASN A 647 -3.03 -7.89 0.49
C ASN A 647 -1.51 -8.08 0.41
N THR A 648 -0.70 -7.36 1.18
CA THR A 648 0.76 -7.49 1.11
C THR A 648 1.23 -8.71 1.90
N GLU A 649 2.21 -9.47 1.38
CA GLU A 649 2.68 -10.73 2.01
C GLU A 649 3.25 -10.51 3.41
N THR A 650 3.79 -9.32 3.66
CA THR A 650 4.26 -8.90 4.98
C THR A 650 3.12 -8.45 5.88
N GLY A 651 1.95 -8.08 5.35
CA GLY A 651 0.79 -7.61 6.11
C GLY A 651 0.71 -6.10 6.30
N ARG A 652 1.63 -5.32 5.72
CA ARG A 652 1.46 -3.86 5.61
C ARG A 652 0.20 -3.53 4.80
N LEU A 653 -0.42 -2.40 5.14
CA LEU A 653 -1.49 -1.84 4.31
C LEU A 653 -0.94 -1.43 2.95
N SER A 654 -1.73 -1.65 1.91
CA SER A 654 -1.50 -1.11 0.57
C SER A 654 -2.71 -0.30 0.15
N ALA A 655 -2.50 0.84 -0.50
CA ALA A 655 -3.58 1.60 -1.12
C ALA A 655 -3.62 1.29 -2.63
N ARG A 656 -4.82 1.23 -3.23
CA ARG A 656 -4.96 1.03 -4.69
C ARG A 656 -5.25 2.33 -5.42
N THR A 657 -6.22 3.08 -4.91
CA THR A 657 -6.74 4.28 -5.55
C THR A 657 -6.93 5.35 -4.49
N PRO A 658 -6.07 6.38 -4.44
CA PRO A 658 -4.75 6.45 -5.10
C PRO A 658 -3.69 5.61 -4.36
N ASN A 659 -2.93 4.75 -5.07
CA ASN A 659 -1.70 4.10 -4.54
C ASN A 659 -0.52 5.09 -4.37
N LEU A 660 -0.80 6.38 -4.57
CA LEU A 660 0.20 7.41 -4.81
C LEU A 660 0.91 7.79 -3.52
N LEU A 661 0.18 7.81 -2.40
CA LEU A 661 0.71 8.24 -1.11
C LEU A 661 1.89 7.37 -0.65
N GLN A 662 1.75 6.05 -0.72
CA GLN A 662 2.83 5.12 -0.36
C GLN A 662 4.06 5.17 -1.29
N ASN A 663 3.93 5.79 -2.47
CA ASN A 663 5.02 6.02 -3.41
C ASN A 663 5.52 7.47 -3.40
N GLN A 664 5.08 8.30 -2.45
CA GLN A 664 5.58 9.65 -2.31
C GLN A 664 7.07 9.64 -2.05
N ARG A 665 7.76 10.55 -2.74
CA ARG A 665 9.20 10.72 -2.52
C ARG A 665 9.44 11.19 -1.09
N ALA A 666 10.62 10.84 -0.56
CA ALA A 666 11.10 11.39 0.69
C ALA A 666 11.04 12.94 0.65
N LEU A 667 10.80 13.58 1.80
CA LEU A 667 10.59 15.02 1.91
C LEU A 667 11.68 15.85 1.19
N GLU A 668 12.94 15.42 1.29
CA GLU A 668 14.12 16.04 0.64
C GLU A 668 14.07 15.99 -0.90
N LYS A 669 13.25 15.12 -1.49
CA LYS A 669 13.14 14.86 -2.93
C LYS A 669 11.79 15.27 -3.51
N ASP A 670 10.94 15.91 -2.70
CA ASP A 670 9.62 16.37 -3.08
C ASP A 670 9.71 17.78 -3.68
N GLN A 671 10.04 17.85 -4.97
CA GLN A 671 10.27 19.10 -5.72
C GLN A 671 9.08 20.07 -5.66
N TYR A 672 7.86 19.54 -5.70
CA TYR A 672 6.63 20.34 -5.74
C TYR A 672 5.86 20.33 -4.41
N LYS A 673 6.46 19.80 -3.34
CA LYS A 673 5.84 19.71 -2.01
C LYS A 673 4.42 19.13 -2.08
N ILE A 674 4.24 18.00 -2.76
CA ILE A 674 2.91 17.40 -3.00
C ILE A 674 2.17 17.12 -1.67
N ARG A 675 2.90 16.86 -0.58
CA ARG A 675 2.31 16.71 0.77
C ARG A 675 1.56 17.96 1.26
N GLN A 676 1.88 19.16 0.76
CA GLN A 676 1.26 20.41 1.19
C GLN A 676 -0.20 20.52 0.70
N VAL A 677 -0.54 19.79 -0.35
CA VAL A 677 -1.89 19.71 -0.91
C VAL A 677 -2.89 19.12 0.10
N PHE A 678 -2.43 18.23 0.98
CA PHE A 678 -3.30 17.57 1.95
C PHE A 678 -3.46 18.45 3.19
N VAL A 679 -4.69 18.91 3.41
CA VAL A 679 -5.04 19.93 4.39
C VAL A 679 -6.11 19.44 5.36
N ALA A 680 -6.18 20.03 6.55
CA ALA A 680 -7.32 19.85 7.45
C ALA A 680 -8.53 20.66 6.98
N ALA A 681 -9.75 20.24 7.32
CA ALA A 681 -10.94 21.05 7.12
C ALA A 681 -10.88 22.35 7.97
N PRO A 682 -11.60 23.41 7.57
CA PRO A 682 -11.63 24.67 8.33
C PRO A 682 -12.05 24.45 9.79
N GLY A 683 -11.23 24.93 10.74
CA GLY A 683 -11.44 24.73 12.19
C GLY A 683 -10.80 23.46 12.76
N ASN A 684 -10.34 22.55 11.91
CA ASN A 684 -9.59 21.36 12.29
C ASN A 684 -8.07 21.56 12.13
N THR A 685 -7.30 20.60 12.62
CA THR A 685 -5.86 20.47 12.36
C THR A 685 -5.51 18.99 12.18
N LEU A 686 -4.41 18.71 11.48
CA LEU A 686 -3.87 17.36 11.34
C LEU A 686 -2.92 17.05 12.50
N ILE A 687 -2.97 15.83 13.01
CA ILE A 687 -1.90 15.21 13.80
C ILE A 687 -1.21 14.20 12.89
N VAL A 688 0.09 14.36 12.70
CA VAL A 688 0.93 13.37 12.01
C VAL A 688 1.87 12.80 13.04
N ALA A 689 1.76 11.50 13.29
CA ALA A 689 2.57 10.78 14.25
C ALA A 689 3.30 9.62 13.57
N ASP A 690 4.62 9.52 13.77
CA ASP A 690 5.50 8.56 13.08
C ASP A 690 6.38 7.83 14.08
N TYR A 691 6.59 6.53 13.85
CA TYR A 691 7.51 5.74 14.67
C TYR A 691 8.96 6.01 14.26
N GLY A 692 9.78 6.37 15.24
CA GLY A 692 11.23 6.50 15.06
C GLY A 692 11.88 5.13 14.80
N GLN A 693 12.15 4.82 13.53
CA GLN A 693 12.89 3.61 13.09
C GLN A 693 12.29 2.28 13.60
N LEU A 694 10.97 2.10 13.46
CA LEU A 694 10.22 0.95 13.99
C LEU A 694 10.85 -0.41 13.67
N GLU A 695 11.20 -0.64 12.40
CA GLU A 695 11.76 -1.92 11.95
C GLU A 695 13.08 -2.27 12.65
N LEU A 696 13.94 -1.29 12.93
CA LEU A 696 15.21 -1.53 13.61
C LEU A 696 15.03 -1.80 15.11
N ARG A 697 14.03 -1.17 15.74
CA ARG A 697 13.67 -1.47 17.14
C ARG A 697 13.10 -2.87 17.27
N ILE A 698 12.27 -3.28 16.32
CA ILE A 698 11.73 -4.64 16.25
C ILE A 698 12.85 -5.65 16.00
N LEU A 699 13.78 -5.37 15.09
CA LEU A 699 14.95 -6.23 14.88
C LEU A 699 15.77 -6.39 16.16
N ALA A 700 15.99 -5.30 16.91
CA ALA A 700 16.73 -5.35 18.18
C ALA A 700 16.04 -6.25 19.21
N HIS A 701 14.71 -6.21 19.29
CA HIS A 701 13.92 -7.07 20.18
C HIS A 701 13.91 -8.53 19.70
N LEU A 702 13.61 -8.80 18.43
CA LEU A 702 13.54 -10.16 17.88
C LEU A 702 14.88 -10.91 17.94
N ALA A 703 15.99 -10.18 17.77
CA ALA A 703 17.34 -10.73 17.86
C ALA A 703 17.92 -10.71 19.29
N ASP A 704 17.23 -10.09 20.26
CA ASP A 704 17.73 -9.82 21.62
C ASP A 704 19.16 -9.23 21.64
N CYS A 705 19.43 -8.30 20.71
CA CYS A 705 20.78 -7.78 20.50
C CYS A 705 21.10 -6.65 21.49
N ARG A 706 21.85 -6.97 22.56
CA ARG A 706 22.22 -6.02 23.63
C ARG A 706 22.80 -4.71 23.11
N SER A 707 23.72 -4.77 22.14
CA SER A 707 24.33 -3.59 21.53
C SER A 707 23.29 -2.64 20.90
N MET A 708 22.28 -3.19 20.22
CA MET A 708 21.19 -2.37 19.65
C MET A 708 20.24 -1.87 20.73
N LEU A 709 19.88 -2.71 21.71
CA LEU A 709 19.02 -2.32 22.84
C LEU A 709 19.63 -1.14 23.62
N ASP A 710 20.92 -1.24 23.95
CA ASP A 710 21.65 -0.21 24.68
C ASP A 710 21.81 1.06 23.84
N ALA A 711 22.03 0.94 22.53
CA ALA A 711 22.08 2.09 21.63
C ALA A 711 20.74 2.85 21.55
N PHE A 712 19.61 2.14 21.60
CA PHE A 712 18.29 2.79 21.63
C PHE A 712 17.95 3.38 23.01
N LYS A 713 18.35 2.72 24.10
CA LYS A 713 18.18 3.24 25.48
C LYS A 713 19.03 4.47 25.76
N ALA A 714 20.25 4.48 25.23
CA ALA A 714 21.17 5.61 25.37
C ALA A 714 20.75 6.83 24.55
N GLY A 715 19.65 6.74 23.79
CA GLY A 715 19.20 7.80 22.91
C GLY A 715 20.10 7.97 21.68
N GLY A 716 19.60 8.79 20.78
CA GLY A 716 20.34 9.37 19.68
C GLY A 716 20.04 8.74 18.36
N ASP A 717 20.54 9.41 17.33
CA ASP A 717 20.38 8.90 15.99
C ASP A 717 21.18 7.61 15.82
N PHE A 718 20.47 6.49 15.77
CA PHE A 718 21.05 5.15 15.64
C PHE A 718 21.96 5.02 14.40
N HIS A 719 21.62 5.70 13.32
CA HIS A 719 22.43 5.71 12.10
C HIS A 719 23.75 6.46 12.30
N SER A 720 23.76 7.54 13.06
CA SER A 720 24.97 8.29 13.43
C SER A 720 25.90 7.46 14.30
N ARG A 721 25.38 6.72 15.29
CA ARG A 721 26.18 5.74 16.06
C ARG A 721 26.76 4.64 15.16
N THR A 722 25.98 4.19 14.18
CA THR A 722 26.48 3.21 13.20
C THR A 722 27.60 3.81 12.34
N ALA A 723 27.47 5.07 11.91
CA ALA A 723 28.49 5.77 11.13
C ALA A 723 29.79 5.94 11.94
N MET A 724 29.69 6.24 13.24
CA MET A 724 30.83 6.31 14.15
C MET A 724 31.63 5.00 14.21
N ASN A 725 30.95 3.85 14.22
CA ASN A 725 31.62 2.54 14.19
C ASN A 725 32.18 2.20 12.81
N MET A 726 31.63 2.76 11.73
CA MET A 726 32.07 2.50 10.36
C MET A 726 33.30 3.34 9.96
N TYR A 727 33.42 4.57 10.48
CA TYR A 727 34.40 5.55 10.05
C TYR A 727 35.22 6.09 11.22
N GLN A 728 36.52 5.83 11.19
CA GLN A 728 37.45 6.24 12.25
C GLN A 728 37.49 7.76 12.46
N HIS A 729 37.46 8.56 11.39
CA HIS A 729 37.48 10.02 11.48
C HIS A 729 36.20 10.61 12.11
N ILE A 730 35.04 9.93 11.96
CA ILE A 730 33.79 10.35 12.62
C ILE A 730 33.89 10.09 14.12
N ARG A 731 34.47 8.95 14.50
CA ARG A 731 34.71 8.61 15.89
C ARG A 731 35.61 9.64 16.57
N GLU A 732 36.71 10.00 15.93
CA GLU A 732 37.62 11.05 16.42
C GLU A 732 36.90 12.40 16.56
N ALA A 733 36.08 12.79 15.58
CA ALA A 733 35.32 14.04 15.65
C ALA A 733 34.29 14.08 16.80
N VAL A 734 33.71 12.94 17.18
CA VAL A 734 32.81 12.83 18.34
C VAL A 734 33.61 12.88 19.65
N GLU A 735 34.75 12.18 19.71
CA GLU A 735 35.64 12.15 20.89
C GLU A 735 36.28 13.53 21.16
N GLU A 736 36.53 14.33 20.13
CA GLU A 736 37.02 15.71 20.20
C GLU A 736 35.90 16.75 20.42
N GLU A 737 34.66 16.32 20.68
CA GLU A 737 33.46 17.18 20.87
C GLU A 737 33.18 18.15 19.70
N ARG A 738 33.67 17.86 18.49
CA ARG A 738 33.40 18.67 17.28
C ARG A 738 32.00 18.42 16.71
N VAL A 739 31.39 17.28 17.05
CA VAL A 739 30.02 16.92 16.67
C VAL A 739 29.30 16.22 17.82
N ILE A 740 27.99 16.44 17.94
CA ILE A 740 27.14 15.79 18.95
C ILE A 740 26.12 14.83 18.32
N LEU A 741 25.77 13.76 19.04
CA LEU A 741 24.81 12.74 18.59
C LEU A 741 23.36 13.13 18.90
N GLU A 742 23.15 13.87 19.99
CA GLU A 742 21.84 14.35 20.44
C GLU A 742 21.93 15.78 20.93
N TRP A 743 20.83 16.50 20.73
CA TRP A 743 20.63 17.80 21.33
C TRP A 743 19.14 17.99 21.64
N HIS A 744 18.85 18.42 22.87
CA HIS A 744 17.52 18.81 23.29
C HIS A 744 17.49 20.34 23.45
N PRO A 745 16.53 21.05 22.82
CA PRO A 745 16.42 22.49 22.96
C PRO A 745 16.14 22.85 24.41
N GLN A 746 16.96 23.73 24.99
CA GLN A 746 16.69 24.34 26.29
C GLN A 746 16.05 25.71 26.11
N PRO A 747 15.21 26.19 27.05
CA PRO A 747 14.61 27.52 26.97
C PRO A 747 15.68 28.60 26.74
N GLY A 748 15.67 29.25 25.58
CA GLY A 748 16.63 30.30 25.20
C GLY A 748 17.78 29.88 24.25
N GLN A 749 17.86 28.60 23.85
CA GLN A 749 18.78 28.15 22.79
C GLN A 749 17.98 27.62 21.58
N GLU A 750 18.01 28.35 20.47
CA GLU A 750 17.35 27.95 19.21
C GLU A 750 18.19 26.97 18.37
N LYS A 751 19.51 26.91 18.60
CA LYS A 751 20.45 26.05 17.84
C LYS A 751 21.41 25.31 18.77
N PRO A 752 21.85 24.10 18.38
CA PRO A 752 22.82 23.35 19.16
C PRO A 752 24.18 24.08 19.21
N PRO A 753 24.93 23.96 20.33
CA PRO A 753 26.23 24.62 20.50
C PRO A 753 27.30 24.06 19.56
N VAL A 754 27.11 22.83 19.09
CA VAL A 754 27.99 22.08 18.20
C VAL A 754 27.12 21.41 17.14
N PRO A 755 27.53 21.35 15.85
CA PRO A 755 26.72 20.69 14.82
C PRO A 755 26.43 19.24 15.18
N LEU A 756 25.23 18.77 14.84
CA LEU A 756 24.88 17.36 15.00
C LEU A 756 25.66 16.55 13.96
N LEU A 757 26.06 15.33 14.30
CA LEU A 757 26.75 14.42 13.36
C LEU A 757 25.95 14.23 12.07
N LYS A 758 24.61 14.22 12.17
CA LYS A 758 23.71 14.11 11.02
C LYS A 758 23.84 15.26 10.02
N ASP A 759 24.22 16.44 10.49
CA ASP A 759 24.32 17.66 9.68
C ASP A 759 25.75 17.82 9.14
N ALA A 760 26.78 17.48 9.94
CA ALA A 760 28.18 17.56 9.54
C ALA A 760 28.64 16.40 8.62
N PHE A 761 28.22 15.16 8.92
CA PHE A 761 28.61 13.94 8.20
C PHE A 761 27.38 13.26 7.56
N GLY A 762 26.54 14.07 6.89
CA GLY A 762 25.29 13.60 6.31
C GLY A 762 25.46 12.52 5.22
N ALA A 763 26.56 12.53 4.46
CA ALA A 763 26.82 11.53 3.42
C ALA A 763 27.12 10.14 4.02
N GLU A 764 27.96 10.09 5.04
CA GLU A 764 28.36 8.89 5.78
C GLU A 764 27.19 8.34 6.58
N ARG A 765 26.41 9.22 7.23
CA ARG A 765 25.16 8.84 7.88
C ARG A 765 24.18 8.19 6.91
N ARG A 766 24.04 8.72 5.68
CA ARG A 766 23.18 8.11 4.65
C ARG A 766 23.66 6.71 4.26
N LYS A 767 24.97 6.48 4.13
CA LYS A 767 25.54 5.14 3.91
C LYS A 767 25.25 4.20 5.08
N ALA A 768 25.42 4.66 6.32
CA ALA A 768 25.12 3.89 7.53
C ALA A 768 23.61 3.58 7.69
N LYS A 769 22.74 4.53 7.34
CA LYS A 769 21.28 4.31 7.27
C LYS A 769 20.96 3.21 6.27
N MET A 770 21.52 3.30 5.07
CA MET A 770 21.35 2.29 4.01
C MET A 770 21.85 0.91 4.44
N LEU A 771 22.96 0.83 5.18
CA LEU A 771 23.46 -0.43 5.76
C LEU A 771 22.43 -1.08 6.67
N ASN A 772 21.94 -0.33 7.66
CA ASN A 772 21.04 -0.83 8.69
C ASN A 772 19.75 -1.41 8.07
N PHE A 773 19.14 -0.68 7.13
CA PHE A 773 17.96 -1.18 6.42
C PHE A 773 18.30 -2.34 5.47
N SER A 774 19.46 -2.32 4.81
CA SER A 774 19.91 -3.43 3.96
C SER A 774 20.02 -4.73 4.76
N ILE A 775 20.47 -4.66 6.02
CA ILE A 775 20.59 -5.82 6.90
C ILE A 775 19.20 -6.29 7.37
N ALA A 776 18.31 -5.38 7.72
CA ALA A 776 16.92 -5.70 8.08
C ALA A 776 16.19 -6.45 6.94
N TYR A 777 16.50 -6.12 5.68
CA TYR A 777 15.93 -6.77 4.49
C TYR A 777 16.76 -7.95 3.93
N GLY A 778 17.86 -8.33 4.58
CA GLY A 778 18.71 -9.44 4.15
C GLY A 778 19.44 -9.20 2.81
N LYS A 779 19.74 -7.95 2.44
CA LYS A 779 20.43 -7.61 1.19
C LYS A 779 21.86 -8.16 1.18
N THR A 780 22.30 -8.62 0.01
CA THR A 780 23.64 -9.22 -0.16
C THR A 780 24.74 -8.16 -0.27
N ALA A 781 25.99 -8.54 0.02
CA ALA A 781 27.15 -7.67 -0.12
C ALA A 781 27.33 -7.12 -1.56
N HIS A 782 26.98 -7.91 -2.58
CA HIS A 782 26.98 -7.43 -3.97
C HIS A 782 25.94 -6.31 -4.20
N GLY A 783 24.74 -6.46 -3.63
CA GLY A 783 23.72 -5.43 -3.70
C GLY A 783 24.15 -4.15 -2.97
N LEU A 784 24.79 -4.29 -1.81
CA LEU A 784 25.30 -3.16 -1.02
C LEU A 784 26.43 -2.42 -1.76
N ALA A 785 27.38 -3.16 -2.35
CA ALA A 785 28.47 -2.60 -3.14
C ALA A 785 27.96 -1.74 -4.32
N ARG A 786 26.90 -2.21 -4.99
CA ARG A 786 26.26 -1.47 -6.09
C ARG A 786 25.63 -0.16 -5.61
N ASP A 787 24.92 -0.18 -4.49
CA ASP A 787 24.27 1.02 -3.97
C ASP A 787 25.27 2.06 -3.47
N TRP A 788 26.34 1.62 -2.81
CA TRP A 788 27.41 2.48 -2.31
C TRP A 788 28.40 2.93 -3.39
N LYS A 789 28.36 2.30 -4.57
CA LYS A 789 29.35 2.46 -5.64
C LYS A 789 30.78 2.17 -5.17
N VAL A 790 30.95 1.10 -4.39
CA VAL A 790 32.24 0.65 -3.84
C VAL A 790 32.59 -0.76 -4.29
N SER A 791 33.82 -1.20 -4.00
CA SER A 791 34.21 -2.58 -4.30
C SER A 791 33.42 -3.60 -3.46
N VAL A 792 33.18 -4.78 -4.02
CA VAL A 792 32.52 -5.89 -3.29
C VAL A 792 33.32 -6.30 -2.04
N LYS A 793 34.65 -6.16 -2.10
CA LYS A 793 35.54 -6.46 -0.97
C LYS A 793 35.28 -5.49 0.18
N GLU A 794 35.28 -4.19 -0.10
CA GLU A 794 35.00 -3.14 0.88
C GLU A 794 33.62 -3.33 1.53
N ALA A 795 32.58 -3.55 0.74
CA ALA A 795 31.23 -3.81 1.28
C ALA A 795 31.17 -5.05 2.18
N LYS A 796 31.92 -6.12 1.85
CA LYS A 796 32.03 -7.32 2.71
C LYS A 796 32.75 -7.03 4.01
N ASP A 797 33.82 -6.24 3.99
CA ASP A 797 34.61 -5.92 5.17
C ASP A 797 33.82 -5.01 6.14
N THR A 798 33.06 -4.04 5.62
CA THR A 798 32.13 -3.23 6.42
C THR A 798 31.01 -4.08 7.04
N LEU A 799 30.46 -5.04 6.31
CA LEU A 799 29.46 -5.97 6.86
C LEU A 799 30.04 -6.83 7.99
N LYS A 800 31.27 -7.33 7.84
CA LYS A 800 31.94 -8.10 8.91
C LYS A 800 32.11 -7.27 10.18
N LEU A 801 32.51 -6.00 10.04
CA LEU A 801 32.65 -5.08 11.17
C LEU A 801 31.29 -4.82 11.85
N TRP A 802 30.22 -4.68 11.07
CA TRP A 802 28.88 -4.50 11.65
C TRP A 802 28.42 -5.74 12.43
N TYR A 803 28.67 -6.94 11.90
CA TYR A 803 28.30 -8.20 12.55
C TYR A 803 29.23 -8.60 13.71
N SER A 804 30.47 -8.10 13.76
CA SER A 804 31.36 -8.37 14.90
C SER A 804 30.82 -7.80 16.20
N ASP A 805 30.16 -6.64 16.12
CA ASP A 805 29.52 -5.95 17.24
C ASP A 805 28.11 -6.48 17.55
N ARG A 806 27.49 -7.20 16.60
CA ARG A 806 26.07 -7.61 16.63
C ARG A 806 25.89 -9.05 16.17
N LYS A 807 26.56 -9.97 16.86
CA LYS A 807 26.56 -11.41 16.52
C LYS A 807 25.17 -12.04 16.66
N GLU A 808 24.35 -11.50 17.57
CA GLU A 808 23.00 -11.97 17.85
C GLU A 808 22.08 -11.78 16.64
N VAL A 809 22.23 -10.69 15.89
CA VAL A 809 21.46 -10.44 14.66
C VAL A 809 21.77 -11.49 13.61
N LEU A 810 23.05 -11.85 13.44
CA LEU A 810 23.44 -12.89 12.50
C LEU A 810 22.89 -14.26 12.91
N ALA A 811 22.96 -14.60 14.19
CA ALA A 811 22.39 -15.83 14.73
C ALA A 811 20.87 -15.91 14.50
N TRP A 812 20.16 -14.80 14.73
CA TRP A 812 18.73 -14.70 14.47
C TRP A 812 18.40 -14.88 12.98
N GLN A 813 19.15 -14.24 12.07
CA GLN A 813 18.96 -14.40 10.63
C GLN A 813 19.15 -15.85 10.18
N MET A 814 20.16 -16.55 10.72
CA MET A 814 20.38 -17.98 10.42
C MET A 814 19.21 -18.82 10.90
N LYS A 815 18.72 -18.57 12.12
CA LYS A 815 17.54 -19.25 12.68
C LYS A 815 16.29 -19.04 11.81
N GLN A 816 16.07 -17.84 11.26
CA GLN A 816 14.95 -17.58 10.35
C GLN A 816 15.08 -18.37 9.04
N LYS A 817 16.30 -18.49 8.51
CA LYS A 817 16.56 -19.29 7.30
C LYS A 817 16.33 -20.78 7.55
N GLU A 818 16.80 -21.30 8.69
CA GLU A 818 16.55 -22.69 9.11
C GLU A 818 15.06 -22.95 9.26
N LEU A 819 14.33 -22.06 9.92
CA LEU A 819 12.88 -22.16 10.08
C LEU A 819 12.14 -22.20 8.72
N ALA A 820 12.55 -21.35 7.78
CA ALA A 820 12.00 -21.34 6.42
C ALA A 820 12.33 -22.63 5.64
N GLN A 821 13.45 -23.29 5.91
CA GLN A 821 13.82 -24.57 5.29
C GLN A 821 13.05 -25.75 5.91
N GLU A 822 12.94 -25.79 7.23
CA GLU A 822 12.31 -26.92 7.95
C GLU A 822 10.79 -26.88 7.89
N LYS A 823 10.18 -25.72 8.19
CA LYS A 823 8.73 -25.57 8.30
C LYS A 823 8.08 -24.99 7.05
N CYS A 824 8.87 -24.46 6.12
CA CYS A 824 8.36 -23.71 4.96
C CYS A 824 7.51 -22.50 5.36
N GLU A 825 7.66 -21.97 6.58
CA GLU A 825 6.97 -20.79 7.06
C GLU A 825 7.79 -20.05 8.12
N VAL A 826 7.60 -18.74 8.23
CA VAL A 826 8.17 -17.88 9.29
C VAL A 826 7.07 -17.10 9.97
N TYR A 827 7.30 -16.66 11.22
CA TYR A 827 6.28 -15.99 12.03
C TYR A 827 6.67 -14.56 12.38
N THR A 828 5.68 -13.68 12.49
CA THR A 828 5.81 -12.32 13.05
C THR A 828 5.74 -12.33 14.58
N LEU A 829 5.95 -11.17 15.20
CA LEU A 829 5.81 -10.95 16.64
C LEU A 829 4.46 -11.44 17.20
N LEU A 830 3.36 -11.16 16.49
CA LEU A 830 2.01 -11.59 16.90
C LEU A 830 1.64 -13.00 16.40
N GLY A 831 2.56 -13.73 15.77
CA GLY A 831 2.35 -15.11 15.34
C GLY A 831 1.73 -15.27 13.94
N ARG A 832 1.59 -14.19 13.15
CA ARG A 832 1.16 -14.33 11.75
C ARG A 832 2.25 -15.04 10.96
N SER A 833 1.86 -16.00 10.13
CA SER A 833 2.82 -16.78 9.34
C SER A 833 2.92 -16.26 7.91
N ARG A 834 4.14 -16.24 7.36
CA ARG A 834 4.38 -16.16 5.92
C ARG A 834 4.87 -17.52 5.42
N ARG A 835 4.15 -18.09 4.45
CA ARG A 835 4.43 -19.42 3.89
C ARG A 835 5.27 -19.34 2.62
N PHE A 836 6.14 -20.34 2.44
CA PHE A 836 7.03 -20.49 1.30
C PHE A 836 6.85 -21.85 0.61
N PRO A 837 7.19 -21.96 -0.69
CA PRO A 837 7.32 -23.25 -1.36
C PRO A 837 8.43 -24.10 -0.73
N ASN A 838 8.32 -25.43 -0.86
CA ASN A 838 9.34 -26.34 -0.35
C ASN A 838 10.68 -26.10 -1.08
N MET A 839 11.70 -25.75 -0.30
CA MET A 839 13.04 -25.41 -0.76
C MET A 839 13.71 -26.51 -1.60
N ALA A 840 13.33 -27.77 -1.43
CA ALA A 840 13.86 -28.91 -2.20
C ALA A 840 13.59 -28.80 -3.72
N TYR A 841 12.50 -28.13 -4.11
CA TYR A 841 12.07 -28.00 -5.51
C TYR A 841 12.31 -26.60 -6.08
N THR A 842 13.08 -25.76 -5.38
CA THR A 842 13.31 -24.36 -5.77
C THR A 842 14.65 -24.17 -6.48
N THR A 843 14.66 -23.27 -7.46
CA THR A 843 15.89 -22.81 -8.12
C THR A 843 16.75 -21.96 -7.17
N SER A 844 18.04 -21.81 -7.46
CA SER A 844 18.95 -20.99 -6.62
C SER A 844 18.44 -19.57 -6.40
N GLY A 845 17.93 -18.91 -7.45
CA GLY A 845 17.39 -17.55 -7.32
C GLY A 845 16.10 -17.47 -6.48
N GLN A 846 15.27 -18.51 -6.52
CA GLN A 846 14.08 -18.61 -5.65
C GLN A 846 14.48 -18.86 -4.20
N ARG A 847 15.51 -19.69 -3.95
CA ARG A 847 16.06 -19.91 -2.62
C ARG A 847 16.57 -18.61 -2.00
N ASP A 848 17.36 -17.84 -2.73
CA ASP A 848 17.87 -16.54 -2.28
C ASP A 848 16.74 -15.53 -2.02
N HIS A 849 15.62 -15.63 -2.75
CA HIS A 849 14.44 -14.83 -2.49
C HIS A 849 13.72 -15.26 -1.21
N ILE A 850 13.53 -16.57 -1.00
CA ILE A 850 12.89 -17.12 0.20
C ILE A 850 13.70 -16.78 1.45
N GLU A 851 15.03 -16.92 1.43
CA GLU A 851 15.87 -16.58 2.57
C GLU A 851 15.78 -15.09 2.94
N ARG A 852 15.74 -14.19 1.96
CA ARG A 852 15.53 -12.76 2.21
C ARG A 852 14.13 -12.47 2.72
N ALA A 853 13.13 -13.14 2.14
CA ALA A 853 11.74 -13.02 2.54
C ALA A 853 11.49 -13.52 3.96
N ALA A 854 12.25 -14.54 4.41
CA ALA A 854 12.25 -15.06 5.77
C ALA A 854 12.83 -14.04 6.76
N ILE A 855 13.97 -13.42 6.43
CA ILE A 855 14.56 -12.34 7.24
C ILE A 855 13.62 -11.13 7.31
N ASN A 856 12.90 -10.84 6.24
CA ASN A 856 11.95 -9.72 6.19
C ASN A 856 10.67 -9.92 7.04
N ALA A 857 10.63 -10.92 7.92
CA ALA A 857 9.58 -11.05 8.94
C ALA A 857 9.53 -9.84 9.90
N VAL A 858 10.62 -9.09 10.01
CA VAL A 858 10.69 -7.80 10.75
C VAL A 858 9.64 -6.82 10.24
N GLN A 859 9.51 -6.66 8.93
CA GLN A 859 8.53 -5.75 8.33
C GLN A 859 7.09 -6.19 8.63
N GLY A 860 6.84 -7.50 8.68
CA GLY A 860 5.52 -8.01 9.05
C GLY A 860 5.18 -7.78 10.52
N SER A 861 6.19 -7.81 11.39
CA SER A 861 6.04 -7.46 12.81
C SER A 861 5.84 -5.95 12.99
N ALA A 862 6.43 -5.10 12.13
CA ALA A 862 6.17 -3.66 12.11
C ALA A 862 4.71 -3.36 11.73
N ALA A 863 4.17 -4.08 10.74
CA ALA A 863 2.76 -4.00 10.37
C ALA A 863 1.84 -4.39 11.53
N ASP A 864 2.22 -5.40 12.31
CA ASP A 864 1.47 -5.82 13.50
C ASP A 864 1.42 -4.73 14.56
N VAL A 865 2.56 -4.07 14.83
CA VAL A 865 2.64 -2.94 15.78
C VAL A 865 1.78 -1.77 15.32
N ALA A 866 1.88 -1.38 14.04
CA ALA A 866 1.07 -0.30 13.47
C ALA A 866 -0.44 -0.60 13.55
N MET A 867 -0.84 -1.84 13.24
CA MET A 867 -2.22 -2.30 13.40
C MET A 867 -2.70 -2.17 14.86
N CYS A 868 -1.91 -2.63 15.82
CA CYS A 868 -2.22 -2.51 17.24
C CYS A 868 -2.36 -1.04 17.68
N ALA A 869 -1.46 -0.17 17.22
CA ALA A 869 -1.53 1.26 17.51
C ALA A 869 -2.84 1.90 16.99
N MET A 870 -3.24 1.57 15.76
CA MET A 870 -4.50 2.06 15.18
C MET A 870 -5.72 1.55 15.96
N LEU A 871 -5.69 0.30 16.43
CA LEU A 871 -6.75 -0.26 17.26
C LEU A 871 -6.85 0.45 18.61
N GLU A 872 -5.72 0.76 19.25
CA GLU A 872 -5.70 1.51 20.51
C GLU A 872 -6.20 2.96 20.32
N ILE A 873 -5.83 3.60 19.20
CA ILE A 873 -6.36 4.92 18.82
C ILE A 873 -7.88 4.86 18.64
N ASP A 874 -8.43 3.88 17.91
CA ASP A 874 -9.89 3.75 17.76
C ASP A 874 -10.55 3.40 19.10
N ARG A 875 -9.97 2.55 19.94
CA ARG A 875 -10.55 2.18 21.25
C ARG A 875 -10.62 3.36 22.22
N ASN A 876 -9.77 4.37 22.06
CA ASN A 876 -9.71 5.50 22.96
C ASN A 876 -10.99 6.36 22.92
N THR A 877 -11.76 6.32 24.00
CA THR A 877 -13.03 7.07 24.10
C THR A 877 -12.80 8.58 24.12
N ARG A 878 -11.70 9.03 24.73
CA ARG A 878 -11.39 10.47 24.84
C ARG A 878 -11.13 11.09 23.48
N LEU A 879 -10.40 10.42 22.59
CA LEU A 879 -10.19 10.91 21.22
C LEU A 879 -11.52 11.02 20.45
N LYS A 880 -12.40 10.03 20.60
CA LYS A 880 -13.75 10.05 20.01
C LYS A 880 -14.61 11.19 20.55
N GLU A 881 -14.60 11.43 21.87
CA GLU A 881 -15.31 12.55 22.50
C GLU A 881 -14.79 13.91 22.03
N LEU A 882 -13.49 14.03 21.79
CA LEU A 882 -12.86 15.24 21.29
C LEU A 882 -13.08 15.45 19.78
N GLY A 883 -13.71 14.51 19.08
CA GLY A 883 -14.01 14.60 17.64
C GLY A 883 -12.84 14.27 16.72
N TRP A 884 -11.84 13.52 17.18
CA TRP A 884 -10.70 13.10 16.36
C TRP A 884 -10.99 11.85 15.56
N THR A 885 -10.64 11.89 14.27
CA THR A 885 -10.85 10.79 13.32
C THR A 885 -9.52 10.37 12.70
N LEU A 886 -9.28 9.06 12.63
CA LEU A 886 -8.14 8.49 11.93
C LEU A 886 -8.39 8.52 10.42
N LEU A 887 -7.52 9.17 9.67
CA LEU A 887 -7.69 9.37 8.22
C LEU A 887 -6.87 8.37 7.40
N LEU A 888 -5.58 8.25 7.70
CA LEU A 888 -4.63 7.51 6.88
C LEU A 888 -3.56 6.86 7.73
N GLN A 889 -3.07 5.71 7.23
CA GLN A 889 -1.85 5.08 7.67
C GLN A 889 -0.94 4.92 6.46
N GLU A 890 0.26 5.51 6.54
CA GLU A 890 1.31 5.38 5.52
C GLU A 890 2.58 4.88 6.20
N HIS A 891 3.38 4.02 5.56
CA HIS A 891 4.63 3.51 6.17
C HIS A 891 4.49 3.13 7.65
N ASP A 892 5.13 3.87 8.56
CA ASP A 892 5.02 3.73 10.01
C ASP A 892 4.34 4.96 10.66
N GLU A 893 3.75 5.84 9.84
CA GLU A 893 3.01 7.03 10.25
C GLU A 893 1.48 6.84 10.23
N VAL A 894 0.81 7.57 11.13
CA VAL A 894 -0.64 7.69 11.21
C VAL A 894 -1.03 9.16 11.17
N ILE A 895 -2.12 9.46 10.45
CA ILE A 895 -2.64 10.81 10.28
C ILE A 895 -4.06 10.87 10.84
N LEU A 896 -4.30 11.80 11.76
CA LEU A 896 -5.61 12.08 12.32
C LEU A 896 -6.03 13.52 12.04
N GLU A 897 -7.33 13.77 11.98
CA GLU A 897 -7.92 15.10 11.87
C GLU A 897 -8.94 15.32 12.98
N GLY A 898 -8.94 16.52 13.56
CA GLY A 898 -9.91 16.92 14.58
C GLY A 898 -9.80 18.40 14.95
N PRO A 899 -10.61 18.87 15.92
CA PRO A 899 -10.72 20.29 16.27
C PRO A 899 -9.40 20.86 16.80
N ALA A 900 -8.99 22.02 16.27
CA ALA A 900 -7.71 22.66 16.60
C ALA A 900 -7.56 22.98 18.10
N GLU A 901 -8.65 23.30 18.80
CA GLU A 901 -8.66 23.60 20.23
C GLU A 901 -8.17 22.45 21.11
N SER A 902 -8.38 21.21 20.65
CA SER A 902 -8.05 19.99 21.40
C SER A 902 -6.77 19.31 20.93
N ALA A 903 -6.05 19.91 19.98
CA ALA A 903 -4.94 19.29 19.26
C ALA A 903 -3.79 18.83 20.15
N GLU A 904 -3.35 19.66 21.10
CA GLU A 904 -2.24 19.30 21.99
C GLU A 904 -2.58 18.14 22.93
N LEU A 905 -3.81 18.12 23.45
CA LEU A 905 -4.31 17.02 24.26
C LEU A 905 -4.41 15.74 23.43
N ALA A 906 -5.04 15.81 22.26
CA ALA A 906 -5.17 14.66 21.37
C ALA A 906 -3.81 14.12 20.92
N LYS A 907 -2.85 14.99 20.60
CA LYS A 907 -1.47 14.61 20.26
C LYS A 907 -0.82 13.80 21.38
N SER A 908 -0.95 14.24 22.63
CA SER A 908 -0.39 13.51 23.79
C SER A 908 -0.99 12.10 23.92
N ILE A 909 -2.30 11.98 23.68
CA ILE A 909 -3.01 10.69 23.71
C ILE A 909 -2.56 9.79 22.56
N VAL A 910 -2.44 10.33 21.34
CA VAL A 910 -1.97 9.57 20.17
C VAL A 910 -0.54 9.04 20.40
N VAL A 911 0.35 9.86 20.93
CA VAL A 911 1.72 9.45 21.30
C VAL A 911 1.69 8.34 22.35
N GLU A 912 0.83 8.42 23.36
CA GLU A 912 0.67 7.35 24.34
C GLU A 912 0.15 6.05 23.71
N CYS A 913 -0.91 6.12 22.90
CA CYS A 913 -1.48 4.95 22.20
C CYS A 913 -0.46 4.28 21.29
N MET A 914 0.35 5.05 20.55
CA MET A 914 1.38 4.52 19.66
C MET A 914 2.59 3.97 20.43
N SER A 915 3.04 4.63 21.50
CA SER A 915 4.17 4.15 22.30
C SER A 915 3.83 2.88 23.09
N LYS A 916 2.55 2.66 23.38
CA LYS A 916 2.03 1.50 24.13
C LYS A 916 0.92 0.76 23.37
N PRO A 917 1.21 0.18 22.20
CA PRO A 917 0.19 -0.32 21.27
C PRO A 917 -0.47 -1.62 21.74
N PHE A 918 0.06 -2.30 22.75
CA PHE A 918 -0.48 -3.57 23.24
C PHE A 918 -1.32 -3.34 24.49
N TYR A 919 -2.58 -2.89 24.33
CA TYR A 919 -3.50 -2.62 25.46
C TYR A 919 -2.94 -1.62 26.48
N GLY A 920 -2.30 -0.55 26.01
CA GLY A 920 -1.65 0.42 26.89
C GLY A 920 -0.36 -0.08 27.53
N THR A 921 0.26 -1.14 26.99
CA THR A 921 1.59 -1.60 27.37
C THR A 921 2.54 -1.69 26.17
N ASN A 922 3.85 -1.63 26.43
CA ASN A 922 4.90 -1.97 25.47
C ASN A 922 5.52 -3.31 25.90
N ILE A 923 5.37 -4.33 25.07
CA ILE A 923 5.94 -5.67 25.32
C ILE A 923 7.40 -5.78 24.83
N LEU A 924 7.85 -4.81 24.03
CA LEU A 924 9.18 -4.84 23.44
C LEU A 924 10.23 -4.46 24.48
N ASN A 925 11.42 -5.03 24.34
CA ASN A 925 12.59 -4.68 25.17
C ASN A 925 13.15 -3.26 24.88
N VAL A 926 12.54 -2.56 23.91
CA VAL A 926 12.93 -1.23 23.44
C VAL A 926 11.71 -0.32 23.47
N ASP A 927 11.92 0.92 23.90
CA ASP A 927 10.88 1.95 23.85
C ASP A 927 10.52 2.30 22.40
N LEU A 928 9.23 2.41 22.14
CA LEU A 928 8.71 2.87 20.86
C LEU A 928 8.68 4.41 20.86
N ALA A 929 9.73 5.01 20.31
CA ALA A 929 9.80 6.46 20.13
C ALA A 929 8.81 6.88 19.04
N VAL A 930 7.95 7.84 19.35
CA VAL A 930 6.95 8.40 18.44
C VAL A 930 7.19 9.91 18.36
N ASP A 931 7.41 10.42 17.16
CA ASP A 931 7.43 11.86 16.90
C ASP A 931 6.05 12.26 16.37
N ALA A 932 5.47 13.31 16.94
CA ALA A 932 4.15 13.77 16.55
C ALA A 932 4.10 15.30 16.51
N LYS A 933 3.52 15.83 15.43
CA LYS A 933 3.32 17.28 15.25
C LYS A 933 1.90 17.57 14.79
N CYS A 934 1.43 18.76 15.16
CA CYS A 934 0.15 19.30 14.71
C CYS A 934 0.40 20.39 13.67
N ALA A 935 -0.24 20.30 12.50
CA ALA A 935 -0.23 21.36 11.51
C ALA A 935 -1.48 21.36 10.64
N GLN A 936 -1.67 22.44 9.88
CA GLN A 936 -2.79 22.59 8.95
C GLN A 936 -2.65 21.78 7.67
N ASN A 937 -1.43 21.44 7.27
CA ASN A 937 -1.15 20.59 6.13
C ASN A 937 -0.12 19.52 6.49
N TRP A 938 -0.12 18.42 5.74
CA TRP A 938 0.73 17.26 6.04
C TRP A 938 2.22 17.58 5.86
N TYR A 939 2.59 18.41 4.87
CA TYR A 939 4.00 18.81 4.67
C TYR A 939 4.58 19.53 5.89
N ALA A 940 3.84 20.45 6.51
CA ALA A 940 4.28 21.19 7.68
C ALA A 940 4.29 20.34 8.97
N ALA A 941 3.45 19.31 9.02
CA ALA A 941 3.42 18.36 10.14
C ALA A 941 4.56 17.33 10.07
N LYS A 942 5.12 17.06 8.89
CA LYS A 942 6.29 16.19 8.73
C LYS A 942 7.57 17.00 9.02
#